data_AF-A0A3E1E8S8-F1
#
_entry.id   AF-A0A3E1E8S8-F1
#
_cell.length_a   1.000
_cell.length_b   1.000
_cell.length_c   1.000
_cell.angle_alpha   90.00
_cell.angle_beta   90.00
_cell.angle_gamma   90.00
#
_symmetry.space_group_name_H-M   'P 1'
#
loop_
_entity.id
_entity.type
_entity.pdbx_description
1 polymer ?
#
loop_
_entity_poly.entity_id
_entity_poly.type
_entity_poly.pdbx_seq_one_letter_code
_entity_poly.pdbx_strand_id
1 'polypeptide(L)'
;MFMNPPFVSRMKRCAVFSFIVCLNSAALCVENADSVIGSYRRLPAENAWHEGSISIKTDSDEALLEWKNKAGVRWNLIPDWEKGVLNTDQGNPYFKKGGTEFRLEKEDGKIIGFVFNSDVFYRDLPGGAKVRIPQKSGGLKGYISMRLGAVPAGYGYGVSFYVPAWPLLEKPLAGFQVGLPSTWIKPENSDFKQPLCPPGTVARDRWPERGPYYRDVFQTIEGGLGFWVSTQFGAGAPKYRINGTPNGYNHEISSPGWGFGRTTPLAAKEMGIAQLSNRLLLPPDGLTFKAGAAGELLGNAWMALPLTKAKQKDGVSTGERSWTLFLNAENFKGPVACWIPETWSRLSQNYREIDGRGLDARPGLMSGGAMEVNTVPYLEASDSLGVRYTRVPRLQFPVNERGESVLMQDVVMYSEEALFKAVKTTAAGAHNKSLSWKFHPNAGFHPTVQANPLVLKQGGDNLLLSGIEAFVRTELLDSEKAQIFGLKWKQAEKWAALPEYYRQEGGKMVAVAENAVPPETGLTKQSFRAAGKGRAYTSPHQGGGEWIQPGPKAGPFKVSLSDGSVVTYAWYRFVDQPSIRAADLSESERNAVQALIEGLHAQWAVTDEYLPAPSRGKLVELDSGLKVHPPKGLEVGYVPIVITQEAQP
;
A
#
# COMPACT_ATOMS: atom_id res chain seq x y z
N MET A 1 4.29 -35.15 -62.87
CA MET A 1 4.64 -36.27 -63.78
C MET A 1 4.93 -37.46 -62.89
N PHE A 2 4.25 -38.60 -63.14
CA PHE A 2 4.38 -39.93 -62.51
C PHE A 2 3.96 -40.03 -61.02
N MET A 3 2.83 -40.68 -60.66
CA MET A 3 2.50 -42.13 -60.68
C MET A 3 3.46 -42.91 -59.75
N ASN A 4 3.07 -43.80 -58.81
CA ASN A 4 1.84 -44.57 -58.56
C ASN A 4 2.00 -45.37 -57.21
N PRO A 5 1.12 -46.33 -56.79
CA PRO A 5 0.50 -46.44 -55.44
C PRO A 5 0.77 -47.85 -54.81
N PRO A 6 -0.15 -48.70 -54.25
CA PRO A 6 -1.54 -48.56 -53.73
C PRO A 6 -1.97 -49.39 -52.47
N PHE A 7 -3.28 -49.34 -52.17
CA PHE A 7 -4.20 -50.29 -51.46
C PHE A 7 -4.51 -50.01 -49.96
N VAL A 8 -5.75 -50.06 -49.42
CA VAL A 8 -7.11 -50.22 -50.00
C VAL A 8 -8.23 -49.83 -48.97
N SER A 9 -9.44 -49.61 -49.51
CA SER A 9 -10.82 -49.64 -48.93
C SER A 9 -11.33 -48.59 -47.95
N ARG A 10 -12.12 -47.66 -48.54
CA ARG A 10 -13.52 -47.26 -48.25
C ARG A 10 -14.06 -47.30 -46.81
N MET A 11 -14.34 -46.08 -46.35
CA MET A 11 -15.27 -45.67 -45.30
C MET A 11 -16.75 -46.02 -45.59
N LYS A 12 -17.49 -46.37 -44.52
CA LYS A 12 -18.86 -45.93 -44.26
C LYS A 12 -19.05 -45.64 -42.76
N ARG A 13 -19.31 -44.35 -42.48
CA ARG A 13 -20.08 -43.69 -41.40
C ARG A 13 -20.46 -44.50 -40.13
N CYS A 14 -20.12 -43.97 -38.95
CA CYS A 14 -21.07 -43.23 -38.11
C CYS A 14 -20.40 -42.57 -36.88
N ALA A 15 -20.92 -41.37 -36.60
CA ALA A 15 -20.68 -40.40 -35.52
C ALA A 15 -20.26 -40.92 -34.13
N VAL A 16 -19.31 -40.21 -33.50
CA VAL A 16 -19.41 -39.70 -32.11
C VAL A 16 -18.61 -38.39 -32.01
N PHE A 17 -19.20 -37.42 -31.29
CA PHE A 17 -18.63 -36.14 -30.87
C PHE A 17 -17.19 -36.25 -30.37
N SER A 18 -16.30 -35.38 -30.88
CA SER A 18 -14.99 -35.12 -30.27
C SER A 18 -15.02 -33.74 -29.62
N PHE A 19 -15.09 -33.72 -28.29
CA PHE A 19 -14.72 -32.56 -27.49
C PHE A 19 -13.22 -32.33 -27.69
N ILE A 20 -12.85 -31.28 -28.42
CA ILE A 20 -11.48 -30.77 -28.37
C ILE A 20 -11.36 -29.99 -27.06
N VAL A 21 -10.97 -30.68 -26.00
CA VAL A 21 -10.35 -30.05 -24.84
C VAL A 21 -8.90 -29.79 -25.26
N CYS A 22 -8.59 -28.54 -25.60
CA CYS A 22 -7.21 -28.06 -25.57
C CYS A 22 -6.77 -28.07 -24.10
N LEU A 23 -6.20 -29.19 -23.66
CA LEU A 23 -5.41 -29.26 -22.44
C LEU A 23 -4.14 -28.44 -22.67
N ASN A 24 -4.16 -27.20 -22.15
CA ASN A 24 -2.95 -26.48 -21.82
C ASN A 24 -2.19 -27.34 -20.80
N SER A 25 -1.16 -28.05 -21.25
CA SER A 25 -0.22 -28.75 -20.37
C SER A 25 0.70 -27.72 -19.71
N ALA A 26 0.17 -26.98 -18.74
CA ALA A 26 0.99 -26.59 -17.59
C ALA A 26 1.12 -27.86 -16.76
N ALA A 27 2.30 -28.48 -16.76
CA ALA A 27 2.57 -29.59 -15.86
C ALA A 27 2.38 -29.07 -14.42
N LEU A 28 1.27 -29.44 -13.77
CA LEU A 28 1.15 -29.31 -12.32
C LEU A 28 2.23 -30.22 -11.73
N CYS A 29 3.30 -29.62 -11.22
CA CYS A 29 4.29 -30.34 -10.42
C CYS A 29 3.56 -30.79 -9.15
N VAL A 30 3.22 -32.08 -9.05
CA VAL A 30 2.73 -32.67 -7.81
C VAL A 30 3.91 -32.79 -6.86
N GLU A 31 3.77 -32.21 -5.67
CA GLU A 31 4.82 -32.24 -4.65
C GLU A 31 4.97 -33.65 -4.10
N ASN A 32 6.22 -34.09 -3.97
CA ASN A 32 6.58 -35.40 -3.49
C ASN A 32 7.89 -35.36 -2.71
N ALA A 33 8.25 -36.47 -2.07
CA ALA A 33 9.49 -36.59 -1.29
C ALA A 33 10.73 -36.17 -2.11
N ASP A 34 10.82 -36.56 -3.38
CA ASP A 34 11.95 -36.21 -4.24
C ASP A 34 12.11 -34.71 -4.44
N SER A 35 11.02 -33.95 -4.44
CA SER A 35 11.06 -32.50 -4.63
C SER A 35 11.78 -31.75 -3.50
N VAL A 36 11.87 -32.33 -2.29
CA VAL A 36 12.50 -31.71 -1.11
C VAL A 36 13.83 -32.35 -0.70
N ILE A 37 14.28 -33.43 -1.35
CA ILE A 37 15.57 -34.04 -1.05
C ILE A 37 16.71 -33.13 -1.53
N GLY A 38 17.69 -32.88 -0.67
CA GLY A 38 18.87 -32.10 -1.03
C GLY A 38 19.53 -31.43 0.15
N SER A 39 20.57 -30.65 -0.14
CA SER A 39 21.28 -29.83 0.84
C SER A 39 20.64 -28.45 0.94
N TYR A 40 20.67 -27.88 2.14
CA TYR A 40 20.06 -26.60 2.46
C TYR A 40 20.96 -25.80 3.39
N ARG A 41 20.94 -24.47 3.27
CA ARG A 41 21.67 -23.57 4.16
C ARG A 41 20.92 -22.28 4.49
N ARG A 42 20.99 -21.85 5.75
CA ARG A 42 20.66 -20.50 6.20
C ARG A 42 21.79 -19.55 5.80
N LEU A 43 21.44 -18.32 5.41
CA LEU A 43 22.42 -17.30 5.01
C LEU A 43 22.24 -16.01 5.83
N PRO A 44 23.31 -15.50 6.50
CA PRO A 44 24.65 -16.10 6.58
C PRO A 44 24.68 -17.39 7.41
N ALA A 45 25.54 -18.33 7.03
CA ALA A 45 25.77 -19.55 7.81
C ALA A 45 26.76 -19.25 8.95
N GLU A 46 26.24 -18.99 10.16
CA GLU A 46 27.08 -18.63 11.31
C GLU A 46 27.64 -19.85 12.09
N ASN A 47 27.05 -21.05 11.94
CA ASN A 47 27.48 -22.26 12.65
C ASN A 47 26.97 -23.53 11.95
N ALA A 48 27.37 -24.71 12.44
CA ALA A 48 27.06 -26.01 11.83
C ALA A 48 25.56 -26.44 11.91
N TRP A 49 24.70 -25.68 12.61
CA TRP A 49 23.25 -25.89 12.57
C TRP A 49 22.58 -25.22 11.37
N HIS A 50 23.26 -24.25 10.75
CA HIS A 50 22.75 -23.47 9.63
C HIS A 50 22.90 -24.16 8.28
N GLU A 51 23.47 -25.36 8.24
CA GLU A 51 23.61 -26.15 7.02
C GLU A 51 23.16 -27.58 7.33
N GLY A 52 22.43 -28.20 6.40
CA GLY A 52 21.95 -29.56 6.55
C GLY A 52 21.37 -30.13 5.28
N SER A 53 20.81 -31.32 5.36
CA SER A 53 20.17 -32.00 4.24
C SER A 53 18.86 -32.65 4.64
N ILE A 54 17.93 -32.68 3.69
CA ILE A 54 16.72 -33.50 3.75
C ILE A 54 16.97 -34.75 2.92
N SER A 55 16.72 -35.92 3.49
CA SER A 55 16.85 -37.23 2.82
C SER A 55 15.71 -38.16 3.20
N ILE A 56 15.47 -39.19 2.40
CA ILE A 56 14.58 -40.30 2.78
C ILE A 56 15.27 -41.12 3.87
N LYS A 57 14.54 -41.44 4.93
CA LYS A 57 14.99 -42.33 5.99
C LYS A 57 14.91 -43.78 5.49
N THR A 58 16.05 -44.44 5.39
CA THR A 58 16.14 -45.80 4.82
C THR A 58 15.82 -46.92 5.82
N ASP A 59 15.68 -46.58 7.10
CA ASP A 59 15.60 -47.54 8.21
C ASP A 59 14.17 -47.63 8.81
N SER A 60 13.15 -47.23 8.06
CA SER A 60 11.73 -47.33 8.46
C SER A 60 10.84 -47.89 7.35
N ASP A 61 9.83 -48.66 7.73
CA ASP A 61 8.84 -49.25 6.80
C ASP A 61 7.91 -48.19 6.16
N GLU A 62 7.91 -46.97 6.68
CA GLU A 62 7.24 -45.79 6.10
C GLU A 62 8.27 -44.85 5.48
N ALA A 63 7.95 -44.26 4.31
CA ALA A 63 8.79 -43.28 3.62
C ALA A 63 8.84 -41.93 4.37
N LEU A 64 9.49 -41.92 5.53
CA LEU A 64 9.72 -40.74 6.34
C LEU A 64 10.91 -39.94 5.79
N LEU A 65 10.81 -38.61 5.83
CA LEU A 65 11.94 -37.74 5.56
C LEU A 65 12.72 -37.49 6.85
N GLU A 66 14.03 -37.25 6.75
CA GLU A 66 14.91 -36.88 7.85
C GLU A 66 15.62 -35.57 7.50
N TRP A 67 15.63 -34.63 8.45
CA TRP A 67 16.58 -33.52 8.42
C TRP A 67 17.84 -33.91 9.17
N LYS A 68 19.01 -33.60 8.63
CA LYS A 68 20.31 -33.73 9.31
C LYS A 68 21.16 -32.50 9.09
N ASN A 69 21.54 -31.81 10.17
CA ASN A 69 22.45 -30.66 10.09
C ASN A 69 23.94 -31.06 10.12
N LYS A 70 24.85 -30.13 9.81
CA LYS A 70 26.30 -30.36 9.87
C LYS A 70 26.83 -30.58 11.29
N ALA A 71 26.07 -30.20 12.33
CA ALA A 71 26.38 -30.55 13.72
C ALA A 71 26.03 -32.02 14.06
N GLY A 72 25.46 -32.78 13.12
CA GLY A 72 25.11 -34.19 13.28
C GLY A 72 23.75 -34.43 13.96
N VAL A 73 23.00 -33.37 14.25
CA VAL A 73 21.66 -33.46 14.85
C VAL A 73 20.63 -33.74 13.76
N ARG A 74 19.70 -34.65 14.05
CA ARG A 74 18.67 -35.12 13.12
C ARG A 74 17.31 -35.29 13.77
N TRP A 75 16.25 -35.15 12.97
CA TRP A 75 14.86 -35.41 13.38
C TRP A 75 14.00 -35.75 12.17
N ASN A 76 12.84 -36.38 12.43
CA ASN A 76 11.93 -36.78 11.37
C ASN A 76 11.14 -35.59 10.83
N LEU A 77 10.83 -35.66 9.54
CA LEU A 77 10.02 -34.73 8.79
C LEU A 77 8.85 -35.50 8.17
N ILE A 78 7.63 -35.06 8.48
CA ILE A 78 6.37 -35.68 8.06
C ILE A 78 5.71 -34.71 7.07
N PRO A 79 5.66 -35.03 5.76
CA PRO A 79 5.11 -34.13 4.77
C PRO A 79 3.60 -33.90 4.94
N ASP A 80 3.18 -32.63 4.83
CA ASP A 80 1.80 -32.21 4.62
C ASP A 80 1.79 -31.32 3.37
N TRP A 81 1.66 -31.97 2.21
CA TRP A 81 1.79 -31.34 0.89
C TRP A 81 0.66 -30.35 0.60
N GLU A 82 -0.55 -30.59 1.13
CA GLU A 82 -1.67 -29.65 0.99
C GLU A 82 -1.36 -28.31 1.66
N LYS A 83 -0.70 -28.34 2.82
CA LYS A 83 -0.26 -27.12 3.52
C LYS A 83 1.12 -26.63 3.08
N GLY A 84 1.84 -27.39 2.26
CA GLY A 84 3.20 -27.05 1.83
C GLY A 84 4.19 -27.00 3.01
N VAL A 85 4.05 -27.89 3.99
CA VAL A 85 4.93 -27.95 5.16
C VAL A 85 5.48 -29.36 5.36
N LEU A 86 6.64 -29.45 6.02
CA LEU A 86 7.17 -30.69 6.59
C LEU A 86 7.10 -30.58 8.11
N ASN A 87 6.15 -31.29 8.73
CA ASN A 87 5.98 -31.29 10.18
C ASN A 87 7.15 -32.01 10.84
N THR A 88 7.64 -31.46 11.93
CA THR A 88 8.69 -32.10 12.75
C THR A 88 8.06 -32.94 13.85
N ASP A 89 8.81 -33.88 14.41
CA ASP A 89 8.37 -34.68 15.56
C ASP A 89 9.02 -34.23 16.87
N GLN A 90 8.74 -34.95 17.97
CA GLN A 90 9.32 -34.66 19.28
C GLN A 90 10.85 -34.87 19.35
N GLY A 91 11.46 -35.50 18.34
CA GLY A 91 12.91 -35.64 18.21
C GLY A 91 13.60 -34.33 17.83
N ASN A 92 12.85 -33.35 17.31
CA ASN A 92 13.35 -32.01 17.05
C ASN A 92 13.61 -31.24 18.37
N PRO A 93 14.86 -30.78 18.63
CA PRO A 93 15.19 -30.00 19.83
C PRO A 93 14.39 -28.71 20.01
N TYR A 94 13.79 -28.19 18.93
CA TYR A 94 12.98 -26.98 18.92
C TYR A 94 11.48 -27.23 19.04
N PHE A 95 11.02 -28.49 19.08
CA PHE A 95 9.60 -28.84 19.04
C PHE A 95 8.79 -28.14 20.15
N LYS A 96 9.27 -28.23 21.40
CA LYS A 96 8.64 -27.58 22.57
C LYS A 96 8.76 -26.05 22.58
N LYS A 97 9.58 -25.48 21.69
CA LYS A 97 9.81 -24.03 21.54
C LYS A 97 9.05 -23.45 20.33
N GLY A 98 8.14 -24.21 19.73
CA GLY A 98 7.33 -23.79 18.59
C GLY A 98 7.95 -24.07 17.22
N GLY A 99 9.12 -24.71 17.15
CA GLY A 99 9.70 -25.17 15.89
C GLY A 99 9.06 -26.45 15.41
N THR A 100 7.78 -26.42 15.07
CA THR A 100 6.99 -27.63 14.78
C THR A 100 6.93 -27.98 13.29
N GLU A 101 7.31 -27.07 12.40
CA GLU A 101 7.17 -27.24 10.94
C GLU A 101 8.31 -26.56 10.15
N PHE A 102 8.70 -27.16 9.04
CA PHE A 102 9.45 -26.49 7.97
C PHE A 102 8.44 -26.03 6.92
N ARG A 103 8.30 -24.72 6.73
CA ARG A 103 7.40 -24.18 5.71
C ARG A 103 8.12 -24.08 4.38
N LEU A 104 7.70 -24.85 3.38
CA LEU A 104 8.39 -24.93 2.11
C LEU A 104 8.27 -23.61 1.33
N GLU A 105 9.41 -23.13 0.83
CA GLU A 105 9.48 -21.97 -0.06
C GLU A 105 9.56 -22.46 -1.50
N LYS A 106 8.79 -21.83 -2.39
CA LYS A 106 8.64 -22.22 -3.80
C LYS A 106 8.89 -21.04 -4.73
N GLU A 107 9.43 -21.35 -5.90
CA GLU A 107 9.53 -20.41 -7.02
C GLU A 107 9.25 -21.16 -8.32
N ASP A 108 8.32 -20.63 -9.13
CA ASP A 108 7.87 -21.25 -10.37
C ASP A 108 7.54 -22.75 -10.24
N GLY A 109 6.89 -23.11 -9.12
CA GLY A 109 6.49 -24.48 -8.80
C GLY A 109 7.61 -25.41 -8.31
N LYS A 110 8.82 -24.88 -8.06
CA LYS A 110 9.97 -25.66 -7.57
C LYS A 110 10.33 -25.28 -6.13
N ILE A 111 10.69 -26.27 -5.32
CA ILE A 111 11.16 -26.07 -3.94
C ILE A 111 12.55 -25.42 -3.97
N ILE A 112 12.63 -24.24 -3.37
CA ILE A 112 13.84 -23.40 -3.32
C ILE A 112 14.44 -23.32 -1.91
N GLY A 113 13.74 -23.84 -0.91
CA GLY A 113 14.11 -23.68 0.49
C GLY A 113 12.96 -23.97 1.44
N PHE A 114 13.13 -23.57 2.69
CA PHE A 114 12.09 -23.58 3.71
C PHE A 114 12.35 -22.53 4.80
N VAL A 115 11.31 -22.16 5.53
CA VAL A 115 11.40 -21.36 6.76
C VAL A 115 11.27 -22.27 7.98
N PHE A 116 12.17 -22.10 8.95
CA PHE A 116 12.14 -22.81 10.24
C PHE A 116 12.54 -21.86 11.37
N ASN A 117 11.70 -21.73 12.42
CA ASN A 117 11.94 -20.80 13.55
C ASN A 117 12.25 -19.35 13.14
N SER A 118 11.64 -18.86 12.06
CA SER A 118 11.88 -17.54 11.43
C SER A 118 13.17 -17.42 10.61
N ASP A 119 14.02 -18.45 10.58
CA ASP A 119 15.18 -18.51 9.70
C ASP A 119 14.80 -19.08 8.34
N VAL A 120 15.42 -18.55 7.28
CA VAL A 120 15.23 -19.03 5.90
C VAL A 120 16.42 -19.89 5.49
N PHE A 121 16.15 -21.13 5.11
CA PHE A 121 17.11 -22.07 4.56
C PHE A 121 16.89 -22.20 3.06
N TYR A 122 17.93 -22.01 2.26
CA TYR A 122 17.88 -22.14 0.82
C TYR A 122 18.47 -23.47 0.35
N ARG A 123 17.83 -24.08 -0.65
CA ARG A 123 18.31 -25.31 -1.28
C ARG A 123 19.59 -25.01 -2.08
N ASP A 124 20.59 -25.87 -1.92
CA ASP A 124 21.79 -25.87 -2.74
C ASP A 124 21.46 -26.43 -4.14
N LEU A 125 21.93 -25.75 -5.19
CA LEU A 125 21.72 -26.18 -6.57
C LEU A 125 22.75 -27.27 -6.97
N PRO A 126 22.38 -28.25 -7.81
CA PRO A 126 23.31 -29.28 -8.31
C PRO A 126 24.51 -28.66 -9.05
N GLY A 127 25.69 -29.28 -8.93
CA GLY A 127 26.88 -28.93 -9.73
C GLY A 127 27.73 -27.77 -9.23
N GLY A 128 27.62 -27.37 -7.95
CA GLY A 128 28.47 -26.32 -7.37
C GLY A 128 28.15 -24.90 -7.88
N ALA A 129 27.05 -24.73 -8.62
CA ALA A 129 26.53 -23.41 -9.00
C ALA A 129 26.12 -22.64 -7.75
N LYS A 130 26.54 -21.37 -7.67
CA LYS A 130 26.39 -20.55 -6.46
C LYS A 130 24.94 -20.54 -5.92
N VAL A 131 24.90 -20.86 -4.63
CA VAL A 131 23.86 -20.63 -3.61
C VAL A 131 22.90 -19.49 -3.96
N ARG A 132 21.60 -19.72 -3.73
CA ARG A 132 20.59 -18.66 -3.76
C ARG A 132 21.00 -17.52 -2.83
N ILE A 133 21.13 -16.32 -3.36
CA ILE A 133 21.60 -15.17 -2.59
C ILE A 133 20.48 -14.73 -1.63
N PRO A 134 20.76 -14.51 -0.34
CA PRO A 134 19.72 -14.08 0.58
C PRO A 134 19.20 -12.71 0.17
N GLN A 135 17.88 -12.61 0.09
CA GLN A 135 17.21 -11.34 -0.14
C GLN A 135 17.34 -10.45 1.10
N LYS A 136 18.04 -9.33 0.94
CA LYS A 136 18.21 -8.29 1.97
C LYS A 136 17.19 -7.16 1.77
N SER A 137 17.05 -6.31 2.77
CA SER A 137 16.21 -5.09 2.76
C SER A 137 17.07 -3.84 2.56
N GLY A 138 16.51 -2.77 2.00
CA GLY A 138 17.19 -1.48 1.85
C GLY A 138 18.00 -1.33 0.57
N GLY A 139 17.61 -2.06 -0.49
CA GLY A 139 18.16 -2.01 -1.83
C GLY A 139 18.11 -0.62 -2.47
N LEU A 140 17.04 0.12 -2.21
CA LEU A 140 16.90 1.53 -2.56
C LEU A 140 16.18 2.24 -1.42
N LYS A 141 16.65 3.44 -1.10
CA LYS A 141 16.10 4.34 -0.08
C LYS A 141 16.19 5.79 -0.55
N GLY A 142 15.18 6.61 -0.34
CA GLY A 142 15.19 8.04 -0.67
C GLY A 142 13.87 8.51 -1.26
N TYR A 143 13.92 9.62 -2.01
CA TYR A 143 12.73 10.25 -2.56
C TYR A 143 12.95 10.67 -4.01
N ILE A 144 11.92 10.46 -4.84
CA ILE A 144 11.75 11.16 -6.12
C ILE A 144 10.73 12.26 -5.85
N SER A 145 11.17 13.52 -5.80
CA SER A 145 10.34 14.58 -5.18
C SER A 145 10.34 15.89 -5.95
N MET A 146 9.32 16.69 -5.64
CA MET A 146 9.20 18.09 -6.00
C MET A 146 8.95 18.93 -4.74
N ARG A 147 9.29 20.21 -4.82
CA ARG A 147 8.93 21.22 -3.83
C ARG A 147 7.94 22.22 -4.41
N LEU A 148 7.05 22.71 -3.57
CA LEU A 148 6.16 23.82 -3.89
C LEU A 148 6.80 25.14 -3.50
N GLY A 149 6.50 26.20 -4.27
CA GLY A 149 6.75 27.57 -3.88
C GLY A 149 5.88 28.02 -2.70
N ALA A 150 6.06 29.27 -2.29
CA ALA A 150 5.28 29.85 -1.20
C ALA A 150 3.78 29.85 -1.53
N VAL A 151 2.97 29.35 -0.60
CA VAL A 151 1.52 29.38 -0.67
C VAL A 151 1.02 30.56 0.17
N PRO A 152 0.20 31.48 -0.39
CA PRO A 152 -0.35 32.60 0.37
C PRO A 152 -1.20 32.15 1.55
N ALA A 153 -1.24 32.98 2.60
CA ALA A 153 -2.15 32.76 3.71
C ALA A 153 -3.61 32.65 3.23
N GLY A 154 -4.39 31.75 3.84
CA GLY A 154 -5.79 31.51 3.50
C GLY A 154 -6.05 30.29 2.60
N TYR A 155 -5.02 29.72 1.94
CA TYR A 155 -5.16 28.55 1.06
C TYR A 155 -4.81 27.20 1.73
N GLY A 156 -4.98 27.12 3.05
CA GLY A 156 -4.72 25.90 3.83
C GLY A 156 -5.98 25.11 4.20
N TYR A 157 -7.08 25.26 3.45
CA TYR A 157 -8.33 24.52 3.69
C TYR A 157 -8.44 23.25 2.86
N GLY A 158 -7.66 23.11 1.79
CA GLY A 158 -7.61 21.88 1.03
C GLY A 158 -6.47 21.83 0.04
N VAL A 159 -6.30 20.65 -0.55
CA VAL A 159 -5.35 20.38 -1.62
C VAL A 159 -5.96 19.37 -2.59
N SER A 160 -5.71 19.52 -3.89
CA SER A 160 -5.89 18.46 -4.88
C SER A 160 -4.69 18.28 -5.79
N PHE A 161 -4.56 17.10 -6.38
CA PHE A 161 -3.60 16.78 -7.42
C PHE A 161 -4.00 15.50 -8.17
N TYR A 162 -3.38 15.26 -9.32
CA TYR A 162 -3.49 14.00 -10.06
C TYR A 162 -2.20 13.22 -10.01
N VAL A 163 -2.31 11.91 -9.76
CA VAL A 163 -1.19 10.97 -9.67
C VAL A 163 -1.47 9.72 -10.49
N PRO A 164 -0.51 9.18 -11.26
CA PRO A 164 -0.73 8.01 -12.08
C PRO A 164 -0.73 6.72 -11.27
N ALA A 165 -1.53 5.75 -11.69
CA ALA A 165 -1.48 4.37 -11.22
C ALA A 165 -0.84 3.47 -12.28
N TRP A 166 0.17 2.71 -11.90
CA TRP A 166 0.83 1.74 -12.79
C TRP A 166 1.55 0.66 -11.97
N PRO A 167 1.71 -0.56 -12.53
CA PRO A 167 2.51 -1.60 -11.91
C PRO A 167 3.99 -1.19 -11.90
N LEU A 168 4.50 -0.79 -10.74
CA LEU A 168 5.93 -0.49 -10.55
C LEU A 168 6.79 -1.75 -10.63
N LEU A 169 6.20 -2.91 -10.34
CA LEU A 169 6.79 -4.24 -10.42
C LEU A 169 5.98 -5.10 -11.40
N GLU A 170 6.62 -6.05 -12.05
CA GLU A 170 5.92 -7.06 -12.86
C GLU A 170 5.01 -7.96 -12.02
N LYS A 171 5.47 -8.33 -10.82
CA LYS A 171 4.71 -9.10 -9.83
C LYS A 171 4.93 -8.58 -8.41
N PRO A 172 3.96 -8.74 -7.49
CA PRO A 172 4.15 -8.38 -6.09
C PRO A 172 5.34 -9.12 -5.46
N LEU A 173 6.21 -8.38 -4.77
CA LEU A 173 7.40 -8.94 -4.11
C LEU A 173 7.33 -8.82 -2.59
N ALA A 174 7.85 -9.81 -1.88
CA ALA A 174 7.99 -9.78 -0.44
C ALA A 174 9.06 -8.76 -0.03
N GLY A 175 8.79 -7.99 1.04
CA GLY A 175 9.75 -6.99 1.53
C GLY A 175 9.90 -5.77 0.61
N PHE A 176 8.86 -5.45 -0.17
CA PHE A 176 8.83 -4.30 -1.06
C PHE A 176 7.91 -3.20 -0.51
N GLN A 177 8.42 -1.97 -0.45
CA GLN A 177 7.68 -0.79 -0.08
C GLN A 177 8.18 0.43 -0.85
N VAL A 178 7.28 0.98 -1.67
CA VAL A 178 7.43 2.25 -2.36
C VAL A 178 6.07 2.94 -2.38
N GLY A 179 5.97 4.11 -1.74
CA GLY A 179 4.83 5.00 -1.90
C GLY A 179 4.97 5.73 -3.24
N LEU A 180 3.96 5.65 -4.10
CA LEU A 180 3.91 6.45 -5.33
C LEU A 180 3.68 7.93 -4.97
N PRO A 181 3.86 8.88 -5.92
CA PRO A 181 3.77 10.30 -5.64
C PRO A 181 2.53 10.67 -4.82
N SER A 182 2.76 11.30 -3.67
CA SER A 182 1.72 11.87 -2.81
C SER A 182 2.29 13.00 -1.96
N THR A 183 1.60 13.41 -0.91
CA THR A 183 2.02 14.50 -0.03
C THR A 183 1.69 14.26 1.44
N TRP A 184 2.21 15.13 2.30
CA TRP A 184 1.90 15.23 3.72
C TRP A 184 1.20 16.56 3.99
N ILE A 185 0.03 16.50 4.63
CA ILE A 185 -0.69 17.67 5.13
C ILE A 185 -0.45 17.77 6.64
N LYS A 186 0.09 18.90 7.09
CA LYS A 186 0.45 19.15 8.49
C LYS A 186 -0.18 20.43 9.01
N PRO A 187 -0.48 20.55 10.31
CA PRO A 187 -1.06 21.78 10.83
C PRO A 187 -0.02 22.93 10.86
N GLU A 188 -0.40 24.11 10.39
CA GLU A 188 0.42 25.33 10.42
C GLU A 188 0.68 25.78 11.86
N ASN A 189 1.93 25.61 12.32
CA ASN A 189 2.38 25.92 13.68
C ASN A 189 3.75 26.62 13.70
N SER A 190 4.11 27.34 12.63
CA SER A 190 5.34 28.13 12.54
C SER A 190 5.42 29.22 13.62
N ASP A 191 4.28 29.71 14.10
CA ASP A 191 4.14 30.65 15.22
C ASP A 191 4.42 30.03 16.59
N PHE A 192 4.25 28.72 16.75
CA PHE A 192 4.40 28.04 18.04
C PHE A 192 5.85 27.61 18.31
N LYS A 193 6.42 28.04 19.43
CA LYS A 193 7.84 27.83 19.79
C LYS A 193 8.03 26.87 20.99
N GLN A 194 7.06 26.01 21.26
CA GLN A 194 7.21 24.91 22.22
C GLN A 194 7.12 23.55 21.48
N PRO A 195 7.54 22.43 22.10
CA PRO A 195 7.37 21.12 21.51
C PRO A 195 5.90 20.80 21.25
N LEU A 196 5.54 20.38 20.03
CA LEU A 196 4.19 19.92 19.73
C LEU A 196 3.96 18.45 20.13
N CYS A 197 5.04 17.66 20.19
CA CYS A 197 4.97 16.26 20.61
C CYS A 197 5.30 16.15 22.11
N PRO A 198 4.35 15.73 22.96
CA PRO A 198 4.62 15.49 24.38
C PRO A 198 5.61 14.35 24.60
N PRO A 199 6.33 14.33 25.75
CA PRO A 199 7.10 13.16 26.19
C PRO A 199 6.23 11.90 26.22
N GLY A 200 6.80 10.75 25.85
CA GLY A 200 6.06 9.50 25.70
C GLY A 200 5.50 9.26 24.29
N THR A 201 5.61 10.25 23.39
CA THR A 201 5.33 10.03 21.97
C THR A 201 6.54 9.46 21.25
N VAL A 202 6.33 8.58 20.27
CA VAL A 202 7.40 7.97 19.45
C VAL A 202 8.28 9.07 18.85
N ALA A 203 7.68 10.10 18.28
CA ALA A 203 8.40 11.23 17.70
C ALA A 203 9.28 11.96 18.72
N ARG A 204 8.72 12.31 19.89
CA ARG A 204 9.48 13.05 20.92
C ARG A 204 10.63 12.24 21.49
N ASP A 205 10.41 10.95 21.73
CA ASP A 205 11.34 10.11 22.48
C ASP A 205 12.39 9.44 21.59
N ARG A 206 12.11 9.24 20.30
CA ARG A 206 12.98 8.47 19.39
C ARG A 206 13.58 9.29 18.25
N TRP A 207 13.05 10.47 17.95
CA TRP A 207 13.50 11.31 16.83
C TRP A 207 13.96 12.70 17.29
N PRO A 208 15.00 12.81 18.14
CA PRO A 208 15.48 14.10 18.63
C PRO A 208 15.92 15.04 17.50
N GLU A 209 16.34 14.51 16.34
CA GLU A 209 16.70 15.27 15.15
C GLU A 209 15.53 16.04 14.52
N ARG A 210 14.28 15.69 14.86
CA ARG A 210 13.06 16.41 14.44
C ARG A 210 12.64 17.50 15.44
N GLY A 211 13.37 17.61 16.54
CA GLY A 211 13.19 18.65 17.55
C GLY A 211 13.71 20.02 17.11
N PRO A 212 13.58 21.05 17.97
CA PRO A 212 12.91 21.00 19.28
C PRO A 212 11.38 21.09 19.20
N TYR A 213 10.82 21.42 18.03
CA TYR A 213 9.38 21.75 17.88
C TYR A 213 8.52 20.60 17.33
N TYR A 214 9.09 19.63 16.60
CA TYR A 214 8.38 18.45 16.09
C TYR A 214 7.21 18.74 15.15
N ARG A 215 7.23 19.87 14.43
CA ARG A 215 6.12 20.34 13.57
C ARG A 215 5.77 19.38 12.45
N ASP A 216 6.75 18.66 11.95
CA ASP A 216 6.64 17.78 10.81
C ASP A 216 6.27 16.34 11.15
N VAL A 217 6.16 16.02 12.44
CA VAL A 217 5.78 14.70 12.96
C VAL A 217 4.67 14.73 14.01
N PHE A 218 4.21 15.91 14.40
CA PHE A 218 3.11 16.09 15.34
C PHE A 218 1.81 15.46 14.84
N GLN A 219 1.34 15.91 13.68
CA GLN A 219 0.15 15.39 13.01
C GLN A 219 0.34 15.41 11.50
N THR A 220 -0.09 14.34 10.84
CA THR A 220 -0.05 14.22 9.38
C THR A 220 -1.35 13.60 8.87
N ILE A 221 -1.82 14.11 7.73
CA ILE A 221 -2.59 13.31 6.78
C ILE A 221 -1.62 12.94 5.66
N GLU A 222 -1.53 11.65 5.38
CA GLU A 222 -0.61 11.09 4.38
C GLU A 222 -1.25 9.87 3.69
N GLY A 223 -0.43 9.04 3.05
CA GLY A 223 -0.91 7.96 2.21
C GLY A 223 -1.17 8.40 0.77
N GLY A 224 -1.78 7.54 -0.02
CA GLY A 224 -1.89 7.70 -1.47
C GLY A 224 -1.72 6.35 -2.17
N LEU A 225 -1.32 6.41 -3.44
CA LEU A 225 -1.00 5.21 -4.22
C LEU A 225 0.33 4.61 -3.72
N GLY A 226 0.43 3.29 -3.69
CA GLY A 226 1.68 2.66 -3.30
C GLY A 226 1.67 1.14 -3.24
N PHE A 227 2.84 0.64 -2.86
CA PHE A 227 3.10 -0.75 -2.51
C PHE A 227 3.72 -0.72 -1.12
N TRP A 228 3.22 -1.53 -0.19
CA TRP A 228 3.69 -1.52 1.19
C TRP A 228 4.01 -2.91 1.67
N VAL A 229 5.05 -3.04 2.49
CA VAL A 229 5.41 -4.30 3.13
C VAL A 229 4.28 -4.84 4.01
N SER A 230 3.40 -3.95 4.48
CA SER A 230 2.27 -4.27 5.33
C SER A 230 1.00 -4.68 4.57
N THR A 231 1.03 -4.70 3.23
CA THR A 231 -0.08 -5.16 2.39
C THR A 231 -0.31 -6.65 2.65
N GLN A 232 -1.54 -7.05 2.98
CA GLN A 232 -1.90 -8.44 3.20
C GLN A 232 -2.27 -9.15 1.90
N PHE A 233 -2.89 -8.46 0.94
CA PHE A 233 -3.32 -9.06 -0.33
C PHE A 233 -2.62 -8.34 -1.50
N GLY A 234 -1.51 -8.90 -1.98
CA GLY A 234 -0.71 -8.27 -3.04
C GLY A 234 -1.49 -8.08 -4.34
N ALA A 235 -1.30 -6.93 -5.00
CA ALA A 235 -1.90 -6.61 -6.29
C ALA A 235 -0.82 -6.16 -7.28
N GLY A 236 -1.02 -6.43 -8.58
CA GLY A 236 -0.10 -5.96 -9.62
C GLY A 236 -0.10 -4.43 -9.77
N ALA A 237 -1.28 -3.81 -9.69
CA ALA A 237 -1.44 -2.36 -9.61
C ALA A 237 -1.20 -1.86 -8.17
N PRO A 238 -0.78 -0.59 -7.98
CA PRO A 238 -0.65 0.00 -6.65
C PRO A 238 -2.05 0.05 -6.02
N LYS A 239 -2.15 -0.09 -4.70
CA LYS A 239 -3.42 0.24 -4.03
C LYS A 239 -3.41 1.70 -3.64
N TYR A 240 -4.59 2.28 -3.41
CA TYR A 240 -4.71 3.56 -2.71
C TYR A 240 -5.02 3.31 -1.24
N ARG A 241 -4.25 3.92 -0.33
CA ARG A 241 -4.49 3.82 1.11
C ARG A 241 -4.49 5.19 1.74
N ILE A 242 -5.52 5.45 2.53
CA ILE A 242 -5.49 6.59 3.46
C ILE A 242 -4.48 6.25 4.55
N ASN A 243 -3.72 7.25 5.00
CA ASN A 243 -2.91 7.13 6.19
C ASN A 243 -2.88 8.46 6.95
N GLY A 244 -2.54 8.40 8.23
CA GLY A 244 -2.29 9.59 9.03
C GLY A 244 -1.97 9.23 10.47
N THR A 245 -1.17 10.10 11.08
CA THR A 245 -0.81 10.02 12.50
C THR A 245 -1.36 11.26 13.21
N PRO A 246 -2.22 11.10 14.23
CA PRO A 246 -2.74 12.23 15.00
C PRO A 246 -1.90 12.59 16.24
N ASN A 247 -0.85 11.83 16.55
CA ASN A 247 -0.29 11.81 17.91
C ASN A 247 1.22 11.51 17.98
N GLY A 248 2.04 12.17 17.16
CA GLY A 248 3.49 11.99 17.24
C GLY A 248 3.94 10.58 16.86
N TYR A 249 3.29 9.95 15.88
CA TYR A 249 3.57 8.61 15.38
C TYR A 249 3.42 7.48 16.40
N ASN A 250 2.59 7.66 17.45
CA ASN A 250 2.27 6.56 18.37
C ASN A 250 1.45 5.46 17.68
N HIS A 251 0.56 5.85 16.78
CA HIS A 251 -0.12 4.94 15.87
C HIS A 251 -0.51 5.64 14.57
N GLU A 252 -0.87 4.84 13.59
CA GLU A 252 -1.33 5.27 12.27
C GLU A 252 -2.75 4.74 12.03
N ILE A 253 -3.58 5.52 11.35
CA ILE A 253 -4.99 5.19 11.05
C ILE A 253 -5.17 5.18 9.53
N SER A 254 -5.74 4.10 8.99
CA SER A 254 -5.80 3.88 7.53
C SER A 254 -7.20 3.64 6.98
N SER A 255 -8.15 3.30 7.84
CA SER A 255 -9.55 3.06 7.51
C SER A 255 -10.42 3.28 8.75
N PRO A 256 -11.76 3.17 8.68
CA PRO A 256 -12.61 3.46 9.82
C PRO A 256 -12.32 2.66 11.09
N GLY A 257 -11.78 1.45 10.93
CA GLY A 257 -11.54 0.51 12.03
C GLY A 257 -10.12 -0.02 12.17
N TRP A 258 -9.22 0.27 11.23
CA TRP A 258 -7.89 -0.34 11.19
C TRP A 258 -6.77 0.66 11.02
N GLY A 259 -5.66 0.36 11.69
CA GLY A 259 -4.41 1.07 11.53
C GLY A 259 -3.68 0.68 10.25
N PHE A 260 -2.60 1.40 9.96
CA PHE A 260 -1.86 1.18 8.72
C PHE A 260 -1.19 -0.20 8.64
N GLY A 261 -1.86 -1.14 7.97
CA GLY A 261 -1.35 -2.47 7.68
C GLY A 261 -1.43 -3.41 8.88
N ARG A 262 -2.28 -3.05 9.86
CA ARG A 262 -2.53 -3.82 11.07
C ARG A 262 -3.86 -4.55 10.93
N THR A 263 -3.80 -5.88 10.97
CA THR A 263 -5.00 -6.72 10.90
C THR A 263 -5.79 -6.76 12.21
N THR A 264 -5.15 -6.39 13.31
CA THR A 264 -5.81 -6.11 14.59
C THR A 264 -6.61 -4.80 14.47
N PRO A 265 -7.93 -4.81 14.76
CA PRO A 265 -8.74 -3.60 14.81
C PRO A 265 -8.18 -2.57 15.80
N LEU A 266 -8.35 -1.30 15.50
CA LEU A 266 -8.06 -0.20 16.40
C LEU A 266 -8.96 -0.25 17.63
N ALA A 267 -8.44 0.14 18.79
CA ALA A 267 -9.29 0.42 19.93
C ALA A 267 -10.20 1.63 19.63
N ALA A 268 -11.34 1.75 20.32
CA ALA A 268 -12.29 2.84 20.10
C ALA A 268 -11.62 4.23 20.06
N LYS A 269 -10.85 4.55 21.10
CA LYS A 269 -10.11 5.83 21.21
C LYS A 269 -9.01 6.05 20.15
N GLU A 270 -8.70 5.05 19.34
CA GLU A 270 -7.71 5.13 18.25
C GLU A 270 -8.40 5.23 16.89
N MET A 271 -9.70 4.97 16.79
CA MET A 271 -10.45 5.25 15.57
C MET A 271 -10.55 6.76 15.33
N GLY A 272 -10.52 7.15 14.05
CA GLY A 272 -10.53 8.57 13.68
C GLY A 272 -10.95 8.90 12.26
N ILE A 273 -11.24 7.89 11.42
CA ILE A 273 -11.74 8.08 10.06
C ILE A 273 -13.19 7.59 10.00
N ALA A 274 -14.10 8.41 9.51
CA ALA A 274 -15.47 8.01 9.19
C ALA A 274 -15.62 7.81 7.69
N GLN A 275 -16.20 6.70 7.28
CA GLN A 275 -16.58 6.52 5.88
C GLN A 275 -17.77 7.42 5.57
N LEU A 276 -17.68 8.09 4.44
CA LEU A 276 -18.63 9.10 4.00
C LEU A 276 -19.36 8.67 2.71
N SER A 277 -18.69 7.94 1.82
CA SER A 277 -19.35 7.42 0.62
C SER A 277 -20.33 6.30 0.95
N ASN A 278 -21.54 6.40 0.41
CA ASN A 278 -22.51 5.31 0.34
C ASN A 278 -22.42 4.52 -0.99
N ARG A 279 -21.41 4.76 -1.84
CA ARG A 279 -21.27 4.09 -3.16
C ARG A 279 -19.93 3.38 -3.35
N LEU A 280 -19.02 3.52 -2.39
CA LEU A 280 -17.67 2.96 -2.45
C LEU A 280 -17.34 2.28 -1.13
N LEU A 281 -16.77 1.08 -1.21
CA LEU A 281 -16.17 0.37 -0.08
C LEU A 281 -14.78 0.93 0.22
N LEU A 282 -14.39 0.87 1.49
CA LEU A 282 -13.07 1.25 1.95
C LEU A 282 -12.39 0.08 2.69
N PRO A 283 -11.85 -0.93 1.96
CA PRO A 283 -11.18 -2.07 2.57
C PRO A 283 -9.93 -1.62 3.33
N PRO A 284 -9.63 -2.24 4.48
CA PRO A 284 -8.48 -1.85 5.30
C PRO A 284 -7.13 -2.10 4.61
N ASP A 285 -7.07 -3.06 3.66
CA ASP A 285 -5.85 -3.32 2.87
C ASP A 285 -5.67 -2.36 1.68
N GLY A 286 -6.61 -1.44 1.44
CA GLY A 286 -6.55 -0.41 0.40
C GLY A 286 -7.51 -0.61 -0.77
N LEU A 287 -7.75 0.46 -1.52
CA LEU A 287 -8.54 0.45 -2.75
C LEU A 287 -7.71 -0.14 -3.90
N THR A 288 -8.25 -1.15 -4.56
CA THR A 288 -7.73 -1.75 -5.78
C THR A 288 -8.18 -1.03 -7.04
N PHE A 289 -7.47 -1.26 -8.14
CA PHE A 289 -7.79 -0.71 -9.46
C PHE A 289 -8.08 -1.83 -10.44
N LYS A 290 -8.68 -1.46 -11.57
CA LYS A 290 -8.79 -2.36 -12.72
C LYS A 290 -7.39 -2.76 -13.20
N ALA A 291 -7.24 -4.03 -13.53
CA ALA A 291 -5.99 -4.55 -14.08
C ALA A 291 -5.60 -3.82 -15.38
N GLY A 292 -4.30 -3.63 -15.60
CA GLY A 292 -3.77 -3.02 -16.81
C GLY A 292 -3.59 -1.50 -16.76
N ALA A 293 -3.83 -0.85 -15.61
CA ALA A 293 -3.48 0.57 -15.44
C ALA A 293 -2.00 0.80 -15.79
N ALA A 294 -1.73 1.76 -16.67
CA ALA A 294 -0.43 2.04 -17.27
C ALA A 294 -0.15 3.55 -17.30
N GLY A 295 -0.44 4.24 -16.20
CA GLY A 295 -0.23 5.67 -16.07
C GLY A 295 -1.50 6.51 -16.19
N GLU A 296 -2.69 5.91 -16.23
CA GLU A 296 -3.94 6.62 -15.98
C GLU A 296 -3.96 7.20 -14.56
N LEU A 297 -4.68 8.31 -14.39
CA LEU A 297 -4.57 9.20 -13.26
C LEU A 297 -5.71 9.03 -12.26
N LEU A 298 -5.38 9.04 -10.99
CA LEU A 298 -6.33 9.24 -9.91
C LEU A 298 -6.27 10.69 -9.46
N GLY A 299 -7.41 11.37 -9.48
CA GLY A 299 -7.55 12.65 -8.79
C GLY A 299 -7.71 12.39 -7.29
N ASN A 300 -6.88 13.06 -6.50
CA ASN A 300 -6.88 12.96 -5.04
C ASN A 300 -7.01 14.36 -4.47
N ALA A 301 -7.99 14.57 -3.59
CA ALA A 301 -8.11 15.82 -2.86
C ALA A 301 -8.45 15.60 -1.39
N TRP A 302 -7.86 16.41 -0.53
CA TRP A 302 -8.25 16.55 0.87
C TRP A 302 -8.78 17.95 1.08
N MET A 303 -10.04 18.06 1.52
CA MET A 303 -10.69 19.34 1.80
C MET A 303 -11.28 19.33 3.21
N ALA A 304 -10.95 20.33 4.02
CA ALA A 304 -11.60 20.52 5.31
C ALA A 304 -13.07 20.90 5.08
N LEU A 305 -13.97 20.13 5.69
CA LEU A 305 -15.41 20.40 5.72
C LEU A 305 -15.91 20.52 7.18
N PRO A 306 -16.84 21.43 7.48
CA PRO A 306 -17.40 21.60 8.81
C PRO A 306 -18.55 20.64 9.06
N LEU A 307 -18.25 19.33 9.13
CA LEU A 307 -19.27 18.28 9.31
C LEU A 307 -19.74 18.16 10.76
N THR A 308 -18.91 18.59 11.72
CA THR A 308 -19.26 18.73 13.13
C THR A 308 -19.04 20.18 13.55
N LYS A 309 -19.65 20.60 14.67
CA LYS A 309 -19.46 21.94 15.22
C LYS A 309 -18.22 21.97 16.11
N ALA A 310 -17.53 23.11 16.12
CA ALA A 310 -16.49 23.37 17.10
C ALA A 310 -17.08 23.32 18.52
N LYS A 311 -16.33 22.78 19.47
CA LYS A 311 -16.78 22.59 20.85
C LYS A 311 -15.61 22.64 21.82
N GLN A 312 -15.97 22.80 23.09
CA GLN A 312 -15.02 22.70 24.19
C GLN A 312 -15.55 21.68 25.21
N LYS A 313 -14.70 20.75 25.63
CA LYS A 313 -15.02 19.75 26.66
C LYS A 313 -13.81 19.58 27.58
N ASP A 314 -14.05 19.63 28.89
CA ASP A 314 -13.01 19.48 29.92
C ASP A 314 -11.77 20.35 29.66
N GLY A 315 -11.99 21.58 29.18
CA GLY A 315 -10.95 22.56 28.84
C GLY A 315 -10.15 22.28 27.55
N VAL A 316 -10.51 21.27 26.76
CA VAL A 316 -9.91 21.00 25.43
C VAL A 316 -10.82 21.57 24.36
N SER A 317 -10.24 22.35 23.46
CA SER A 317 -10.91 22.89 22.27
C SER A 317 -10.81 21.88 21.14
N THR A 318 -11.94 21.56 20.51
CA THR A 318 -12.00 20.79 19.25
C THR A 318 -12.60 21.66 18.18
N GLY A 319 -11.86 21.88 17.10
CA GLY A 319 -12.31 22.63 15.93
C GLY A 319 -13.32 21.85 15.08
N GLU A 320 -13.79 22.49 14.01
CA GLU A 320 -14.82 21.94 13.11
C GLU A 320 -14.25 21.30 11.84
N ARG A 321 -12.93 21.27 11.64
CA ARG A 321 -12.35 20.80 10.36
C ARG A 321 -12.31 19.28 10.27
N SER A 322 -13.30 18.72 9.59
CA SER A 322 -13.29 17.32 9.16
C SER A 322 -12.60 17.22 7.80
N TRP A 323 -11.33 16.85 7.79
CA TRP A 323 -10.56 16.68 6.55
C TRP A 323 -11.14 15.53 5.74
N THR A 324 -11.69 15.84 4.58
CA THR A 324 -12.48 14.93 3.75
C THR A 324 -11.76 14.59 2.46
N LEU A 325 -11.59 13.30 2.20
CA LEU A 325 -11.03 12.76 0.97
C LEU A 325 -12.08 12.79 -0.15
N PHE A 326 -11.70 13.34 -1.29
CA PHE A 326 -12.39 13.19 -2.56
C PHE A 326 -11.50 12.45 -3.55
N LEU A 327 -12.10 11.52 -4.30
CA LEU A 327 -11.44 10.85 -5.42
C LEU A 327 -12.11 11.21 -6.74
N ASN A 328 -11.32 11.30 -7.80
CA ASN A 328 -11.79 11.44 -9.17
C ASN A 328 -11.15 10.32 -10.02
N ALA A 329 -11.94 9.29 -10.29
CA ALA A 329 -11.64 8.14 -11.12
C ALA A 329 -12.68 8.05 -12.24
N GLU A 330 -12.39 7.27 -13.29
CA GLU A 330 -13.27 7.14 -14.45
C GLU A 330 -14.67 6.67 -14.06
N ASN A 331 -14.74 5.69 -13.14
CA ASN A 331 -15.97 5.03 -12.73
C ASN A 331 -16.50 5.45 -11.34
N PHE A 332 -15.85 6.41 -10.68
CA PHE A 332 -16.27 6.98 -9.39
C PHE A 332 -15.72 8.39 -9.19
N LYS A 333 -16.58 9.33 -8.81
CA LYS A 333 -16.21 10.70 -8.47
C LYS A 333 -16.93 11.13 -7.20
N GLY A 334 -16.20 11.74 -6.26
CA GLY A 334 -16.80 12.36 -5.09
C GLY A 334 -16.14 12.00 -3.76
N PRO A 335 -16.83 12.32 -2.64
CA PRO A 335 -16.30 12.14 -1.29
C PRO A 335 -16.24 10.65 -0.91
N VAL A 336 -15.21 10.30 -0.15
CA VAL A 336 -14.91 8.91 0.26
C VAL A 336 -15.01 8.73 1.77
N ALA A 337 -14.23 9.49 2.52
CA ALA A 337 -14.13 9.40 3.97
C ALA A 337 -13.64 10.72 4.56
N CYS A 338 -13.85 10.94 5.85
CA CYS A 338 -13.36 12.13 6.55
C CYS A 338 -12.68 11.78 7.87
N TRP A 339 -11.72 12.60 8.27
CA TRP A 339 -11.17 12.59 9.61
C TRP A 339 -12.14 13.25 10.59
N ILE A 340 -12.36 12.60 11.73
CA ILE A 340 -13.17 13.10 12.83
C ILE A 340 -12.32 14.10 13.63
N PRO A 341 -12.77 15.36 13.84
CA PRO A 341 -11.97 16.41 14.49
C PRO A 341 -11.41 16.04 15.87
N GLU A 342 -12.18 15.30 16.68
CA GLU A 342 -11.78 14.81 18.00
C GLU A 342 -10.51 13.95 17.97
N THR A 343 -10.18 13.37 16.82
CA THR A 343 -8.93 12.61 16.64
C THR A 343 -7.71 13.50 16.78
N TRP A 344 -7.77 14.73 16.27
CA TRP A 344 -6.66 15.69 16.28
C TRP A 344 -6.52 16.40 17.62
N SER A 345 -7.63 16.72 18.29
CA SER A 345 -7.61 17.41 19.58
C SER A 345 -7.32 16.49 20.77
N ARG A 346 -7.42 15.16 20.59
CA ARG A 346 -7.28 14.16 21.67
C ARG A 346 -5.98 14.28 22.44
N LEU A 347 -4.86 14.55 21.76
CA LEU A 347 -3.56 14.66 22.44
C LEU A 347 -3.52 15.81 23.45
N SER A 348 -4.30 16.87 23.21
CA SER A 348 -4.41 18.04 24.09
C SER A 348 -5.06 17.73 25.44
N GLN A 349 -5.76 16.61 25.59
CA GLN A 349 -6.34 16.18 26.88
C GLN A 349 -5.25 15.99 27.94
N ASN A 350 -4.11 15.42 27.53
CA ASN A 350 -2.98 15.09 28.40
C ASN A 350 -1.78 16.04 28.22
N TYR A 351 -1.86 16.98 27.28
CA TYR A 351 -0.80 17.97 27.01
C TYR A 351 -1.43 19.30 26.58
N ARG A 352 -1.73 20.17 27.52
CA ARG A 352 -2.63 21.33 27.31
C ARG A 352 -2.01 22.44 26.48
N GLU A 353 -0.70 22.49 26.41
CA GLU A 353 0.10 23.49 25.69
C GLU A 353 -0.17 23.49 24.19
N ILE A 354 -0.67 22.37 23.65
CA ILE A 354 -0.98 22.20 22.22
C ILE A 354 -2.48 22.36 21.90
N ASP A 355 -3.29 22.86 22.85
CA ASP A 355 -4.71 23.15 22.58
C ASP A 355 -4.86 24.09 21.37
N GLY A 356 -5.78 23.74 20.46
CA GLY A 356 -5.99 24.47 19.21
C GLY A 356 -4.85 24.41 18.19
N ARG A 357 -3.84 23.55 18.37
CA ARG A 357 -2.69 23.40 17.43
C ARG A 357 -2.88 22.28 16.40
N GLY A 358 -3.92 21.47 16.53
CA GLY A 358 -4.20 20.34 15.65
C GLY A 358 -4.82 20.68 14.29
N LEU A 359 -4.91 19.68 13.41
CA LEU A 359 -5.53 19.80 12.08
C LEU A 359 -7.05 20.07 12.12
N ASP A 360 -7.70 19.84 13.26
CA ASP A 360 -9.09 20.23 13.51
C ASP A 360 -9.28 21.76 13.55
N ALA A 361 -8.22 22.51 13.92
CA ALA A 361 -8.27 23.95 14.17
C ALA A 361 -7.30 24.78 13.30
N ARG A 362 -6.18 24.20 12.87
CA ARG A 362 -5.12 24.90 12.11
C ARG A 362 -5.20 24.64 10.60
N PRO A 363 -4.83 25.61 9.75
CA PRO A 363 -4.75 25.37 8.31
C PRO A 363 -3.75 24.25 8.01
N GLY A 364 -4.02 23.47 6.97
CA GLY A 364 -3.12 22.44 6.47
C GLY A 364 -2.02 23.02 5.59
N LEU A 365 -0.79 22.58 5.81
CA LEU A 365 0.38 22.90 5.01
C LEU A 365 0.76 21.73 4.14
N MET A 366 0.94 22.01 2.85
CA MET A 366 1.63 21.17 1.88
C MET A 366 2.85 21.92 1.37
N SER A 367 4.02 21.28 1.41
CA SER A 367 5.29 21.89 0.95
C SER A 367 5.89 21.24 -0.29
N GLY A 368 5.30 20.15 -0.79
CA GLY A 368 5.89 19.35 -1.86
C GLY A 368 5.10 18.08 -2.12
N GLY A 369 5.61 17.25 -3.04
CA GLY A 369 5.12 15.91 -3.28
C GLY A 369 6.27 14.96 -3.55
N ALA A 370 6.13 13.69 -3.17
CA ALA A 370 7.20 12.72 -3.32
C ALA A 370 6.68 11.29 -3.55
N MET A 371 7.42 10.55 -4.37
CA MET A 371 7.46 9.09 -4.35
C MET A 371 8.50 8.68 -3.31
N GLU A 372 8.04 8.07 -2.22
CA GLU A 372 8.91 7.57 -1.15
C GLU A 372 9.42 6.18 -1.50
N VAL A 373 10.73 6.08 -1.75
CA VAL A 373 11.42 4.80 -1.91
C VAL A 373 11.93 4.41 -0.53
N ASN A 374 11.20 3.55 0.17
CA ASN A 374 11.51 3.23 1.58
C ASN A 374 12.30 1.92 1.69
N THR A 375 11.69 0.81 1.26
CA THR A 375 12.26 -0.53 1.44
C THR A 375 12.12 -1.34 0.16
N VAL A 376 13.16 -1.34 -0.67
CA VAL A 376 13.25 -2.21 -1.85
C VAL A 376 14.14 -3.41 -1.51
N PRO A 377 13.78 -4.66 -1.83
CA PRO A 377 14.66 -5.79 -1.58
C PRO A 377 15.88 -5.77 -2.51
N TYR A 378 17.00 -6.34 -2.09
CA TYR A 378 18.17 -6.48 -2.95
C TYR A 378 18.95 -7.76 -2.68
N LEU A 379 19.75 -8.13 -3.67
CA LEU A 379 20.70 -9.22 -3.62
C LEU A 379 22.11 -8.63 -3.68
N GLU A 380 23.06 -9.29 -3.02
CA GLU A 380 24.44 -8.81 -2.90
C GLU A 380 25.41 -9.98 -3.04
N ALA A 381 26.45 -9.79 -3.85
CA ALA A 381 27.55 -10.73 -3.99
C ALA A 381 28.84 -9.99 -4.33
N SER A 382 29.98 -10.60 -4.01
CA SER A 382 31.29 -10.11 -4.45
C SER A 382 31.86 -10.97 -5.57
N ASP A 383 32.62 -10.32 -6.46
CA ASP A 383 33.44 -11.02 -7.45
C ASP A 383 34.71 -11.62 -6.82
N SER A 384 35.55 -12.24 -7.66
CA SER A 384 36.81 -12.86 -7.23
C SER A 384 37.85 -11.88 -6.68
N LEU A 385 37.71 -10.58 -6.97
CA LEU A 385 38.58 -9.51 -6.47
C LEU A 385 38.02 -8.84 -5.20
N GLY A 386 36.88 -9.32 -4.69
CA GLY A 386 36.21 -8.78 -3.52
C GLY A 386 35.35 -7.54 -3.81
N VAL A 387 35.20 -7.12 -5.06
CA VAL A 387 34.34 -5.99 -5.43
C VAL A 387 32.88 -6.41 -5.25
N ARG A 388 32.14 -5.60 -4.51
CA ARG A 388 30.72 -5.83 -4.22
C ARG A 388 29.84 -5.38 -5.38
N TYR A 389 28.91 -6.24 -5.75
CA TYR A 389 27.83 -5.96 -6.68
C TYR A 389 26.48 -6.18 -5.99
N THR A 390 25.49 -5.40 -6.38
CA THR A 390 24.11 -5.57 -5.93
C THR A 390 23.14 -5.62 -7.10
N ARG A 391 22.01 -6.26 -6.86
CA ARG A 391 20.86 -6.28 -7.76
C ARG A 391 19.60 -5.89 -7.01
N VAL A 392 18.80 -4.99 -7.57
CA VAL A 392 17.46 -4.62 -7.11
C VAL A 392 16.41 -5.11 -8.11
N PRO A 393 15.13 -5.27 -7.74
CA PRO A 393 14.09 -5.61 -8.70
C PRO A 393 13.92 -4.50 -9.73
N ARG A 394 13.54 -4.88 -10.94
CA ARG A 394 13.20 -3.94 -12.02
C ARG A 394 12.04 -3.05 -11.59
N LEU A 395 12.31 -1.75 -11.46
CA LEU A 395 11.29 -0.74 -11.16
C LEU A 395 10.91 -0.02 -12.45
N GLN A 396 9.70 -0.30 -12.96
CA GLN A 396 9.27 0.14 -14.28
C GLN A 396 8.33 1.35 -14.25
N PHE A 397 8.39 2.16 -15.30
CA PHE A 397 7.60 3.39 -15.45
C PHE A 397 7.00 3.45 -16.85
N PRO A 398 5.72 3.85 -16.98
CA PRO A 398 5.12 4.11 -18.29
C PRO A 398 5.78 5.34 -18.92
N VAL A 399 6.03 5.28 -20.22
CA VAL A 399 6.73 6.31 -20.96
C VAL A 399 5.91 6.71 -22.19
N ASN A 400 5.77 8.01 -22.41
CA ASN A 400 5.15 8.56 -23.61
C ASN A 400 6.15 8.65 -24.78
N GLU A 401 5.68 9.02 -25.96
CA GLU A 401 6.50 9.18 -27.18
C GLU A 401 7.64 10.21 -27.05
N ARG A 402 7.61 11.08 -26.03
CA ARG A 402 8.66 12.06 -25.72
C ARG A 402 9.69 11.53 -24.71
N GLY A 403 9.62 10.26 -24.31
CA GLY A 403 10.50 9.69 -23.29
C GLY A 403 10.19 10.18 -21.87
N GLU A 404 8.93 10.49 -21.55
CA GLU A 404 8.56 11.08 -20.25
C GLU A 404 7.58 10.21 -19.47
N SER A 405 7.76 10.17 -18.15
CA SER A 405 6.80 9.60 -17.19
C SER A 405 6.23 10.71 -16.32
N VAL A 406 4.90 10.84 -16.28
CA VAL A 406 4.21 11.74 -15.35
C VAL A 406 4.26 11.14 -13.94
N LEU A 407 4.51 11.96 -12.92
CA LEU A 407 4.49 11.53 -11.52
C LEU A 407 3.42 12.28 -10.71
N MET A 408 3.28 13.60 -10.89
CA MET A 408 2.22 14.38 -10.24
C MET A 408 1.93 15.64 -11.07
N GLN A 409 0.67 16.05 -11.14
CA GLN A 409 0.27 17.26 -11.86
C GLN A 409 -0.95 17.94 -11.23
N ASP A 410 -1.24 19.14 -11.72
CA ASP A 410 -2.43 19.93 -11.38
C ASP A 410 -2.60 20.12 -9.86
N VAL A 411 -1.50 20.48 -9.18
CA VAL A 411 -1.54 20.78 -7.74
C VAL A 411 -2.33 22.07 -7.54
N VAL A 412 -3.36 22.01 -6.70
CA VAL A 412 -4.18 23.16 -6.31
C VAL A 412 -4.28 23.22 -4.79
N MET A 413 -4.02 24.38 -4.22
CA MET A 413 -4.26 24.69 -2.80
C MET A 413 -5.57 25.44 -2.68
N TYR A 414 -6.44 25.08 -1.73
CA TYR A 414 -7.79 25.64 -1.64
C TYR A 414 -7.99 26.53 -0.43
N SER A 415 -8.69 27.63 -0.63
CA SER A 415 -9.23 28.45 0.45
C SER A 415 -10.57 27.91 0.96
N GLU A 416 -11.08 28.49 2.06
CA GLU A 416 -12.38 28.12 2.63
C GLU A 416 -13.57 28.35 1.68
N GLU A 417 -13.42 29.23 0.69
CA GLU A 417 -14.45 29.51 -0.32
C GLU A 417 -14.67 28.32 -1.27
N ALA A 418 -13.73 27.36 -1.32
CA ALA A 418 -13.83 26.24 -2.26
C ALA A 418 -15.06 25.36 -1.97
N LEU A 419 -15.31 25.04 -0.69
CA LEU A 419 -16.46 24.25 -0.22
C LEU A 419 -16.82 24.53 1.24
N PHE A 420 -15.83 24.82 2.10
CA PHE A 420 -16.01 24.90 3.56
C PHE A 420 -17.13 25.88 3.97
N LYS A 421 -17.10 27.13 3.47
CA LYS A 421 -18.10 28.16 3.78
C LYS A 421 -19.51 27.78 3.32
N ALA A 422 -19.60 27.17 2.14
CA ALA A 422 -20.87 26.77 1.57
C ALA A 422 -21.51 25.63 2.40
N VAL A 423 -20.73 24.61 2.78
CA VAL A 423 -21.17 23.54 3.69
C VAL A 423 -21.56 24.10 5.06
N LYS A 424 -20.77 25.03 5.62
CA LYS A 424 -21.07 25.66 6.90
C LYS A 424 -22.42 26.38 6.89
N THR A 425 -22.70 27.09 5.81
CA THR A 425 -23.97 27.83 5.62
C THR A 425 -25.15 26.87 5.52
N THR A 426 -25.00 25.77 4.77
CA THR A 426 -26.02 24.72 4.66
C THR A 426 -26.29 24.06 6.02
N ALA A 427 -25.24 23.71 6.77
CA ALA A 427 -25.35 23.09 8.09
C ALA A 427 -26.03 24.00 9.14
N ALA A 428 -26.01 25.33 8.94
CA ALA A 428 -26.66 26.31 9.81
C ALA A 428 -28.17 26.50 9.54
N GLY A 429 -28.77 25.71 8.64
CA GLY A 429 -30.22 25.74 8.40
C GLY A 429 -30.68 26.54 7.19
N ALA A 430 -29.74 27.00 6.34
CA ALA A 430 -30.07 27.60 5.04
C ALA A 430 -30.45 26.51 4.01
N HIS A 431 -31.53 25.77 4.28
CA HIS A 431 -31.99 24.60 3.51
C HIS A 431 -32.48 24.93 2.08
N ASN A 432 -32.58 26.21 1.69
CA ASN A 432 -33.25 26.64 0.46
C ASN A 432 -32.32 26.90 -0.74
N LYS A 433 -31.04 26.51 -0.68
CA LYS A 433 -30.15 26.55 -1.85
C LYS A 433 -29.48 25.19 -2.06
N SER A 434 -29.63 24.64 -3.26
CA SER A 434 -28.83 23.50 -3.73
C SER A 434 -27.35 23.86 -3.60
N LEU A 435 -26.60 23.06 -2.85
CA LEU A 435 -25.17 23.27 -2.67
C LEU A 435 -24.44 22.75 -3.91
N SER A 436 -23.60 23.57 -4.53
CA SER A 436 -22.66 23.10 -5.55
C SER A 436 -21.52 22.36 -4.85
N TRP A 437 -21.33 21.09 -5.22
CA TRP A 437 -20.24 20.25 -4.71
C TRP A 437 -18.97 20.30 -5.55
N LYS A 438 -19.02 21.03 -6.67
CA LYS A 438 -17.84 21.40 -7.44
C LYS A 438 -17.02 22.41 -6.66
N PHE A 439 -15.72 22.15 -6.55
CA PHE A 439 -14.78 23.08 -5.92
C PHE A 439 -14.82 24.41 -6.66
N HIS A 440 -15.01 25.51 -5.92
CA HIS A 440 -15.16 26.82 -6.54
C HIS A 440 -13.88 27.21 -7.32
N PRO A 441 -13.96 27.52 -8.63
CA PRO A 441 -12.79 27.66 -9.49
C PRO A 441 -11.86 28.81 -9.07
N ASN A 442 -12.42 29.90 -8.51
CA ASN A 442 -11.62 31.04 -8.04
C ASN A 442 -11.12 30.90 -6.59
N ALA A 443 -11.37 29.76 -5.94
CA ALA A 443 -10.91 29.49 -4.57
C ALA A 443 -9.62 28.65 -4.55
N GLY A 444 -9.07 28.32 -5.71
CA GLY A 444 -7.82 27.59 -5.87
C GLY A 444 -6.63 28.50 -6.11
N PHE A 445 -5.48 28.15 -5.53
CA PHE A 445 -4.17 28.72 -5.81
C PHE A 445 -3.26 27.64 -6.39
N HIS A 446 -2.64 27.92 -7.53
CA HIS A 446 -1.70 27.03 -8.18
C HIS A 446 -0.27 27.42 -7.78
N PRO A 447 0.38 26.65 -6.88
CA PRO A 447 1.74 26.96 -6.45
C PRO A 447 2.73 26.71 -7.58
N THR A 448 3.86 27.44 -7.56
CA THR A 448 4.99 27.07 -8.41
C THR A 448 5.56 25.73 -7.99
N VAL A 449 5.96 24.90 -8.96
CA VAL A 449 6.54 23.58 -8.73
C VAL A 449 8.00 23.55 -9.17
N GLN A 450 8.86 22.94 -8.36
CA GLN A 450 10.24 22.65 -8.73
C GLN A 450 10.58 21.19 -8.47
N ALA A 451 11.08 20.50 -9.49
CA ALA A 451 11.62 19.16 -9.36
C ALA A 451 12.95 19.18 -8.58
N ASN A 452 13.07 18.30 -7.58
CA ASN A 452 14.34 18.09 -6.87
C ASN A 452 15.15 17.01 -7.60
N PRO A 453 16.50 17.09 -7.61
CA PRO A 453 17.34 16.05 -8.19
C PRO A 453 17.03 14.66 -7.60
N LEU A 454 17.07 13.64 -8.45
CA LEU A 454 16.92 12.24 -8.03
C LEU A 454 18.13 11.80 -7.20
N VAL A 455 17.92 11.52 -5.91
CA VAL A 455 18.96 11.02 -5.00
C VAL A 455 18.44 9.81 -4.25
N LEU A 456 19.08 8.66 -4.47
CA LEU A 456 18.79 7.40 -3.80
C LEU A 456 20.04 6.87 -3.09
N LYS A 457 19.81 6.01 -2.10
CA LYS A 457 20.81 5.34 -1.27
C LYS A 457 20.56 3.84 -1.23
N GLN A 458 21.58 3.04 -0.92
CA GLN A 458 21.47 1.58 -0.81
C GLN A 458 22.24 1.03 0.40
N GLY A 459 21.72 -0.08 0.94
CA GLY A 459 22.36 -0.87 1.99
C GLY A 459 22.15 -0.31 3.40
N GLY A 460 22.78 -0.98 4.37
CA GLY A 460 22.80 -0.55 5.78
C GLY A 460 23.57 0.76 5.98
N ASP A 461 24.66 0.96 5.23
CA ASP A 461 25.52 2.13 5.31
C ASP A 461 24.97 3.34 4.54
N ASN A 462 23.81 3.20 3.90
CA ASN A 462 23.16 4.25 3.11
C ASN A 462 24.09 4.87 2.05
N LEU A 463 24.86 4.03 1.33
CA LEU A 463 25.76 4.48 0.27
C LEU A 463 24.97 5.20 -0.82
N LEU A 464 25.47 6.35 -1.28
CA LEU A 464 24.83 7.11 -2.35
C LEU A 464 24.89 6.34 -3.67
N LEU A 465 23.81 6.38 -4.43
CA LEU A 465 23.80 5.90 -5.81
C LEU A 465 24.31 6.99 -6.75
N SER A 466 25.05 6.58 -7.77
CA SER A 466 25.51 7.46 -8.85
C SER A 466 25.40 6.78 -10.22
N GLY A 467 25.41 7.56 -11.29
CA GLY A 467 25.25 7.06 -12.66
C GLY A 467 23.80 6.85 -13.07
N ILE A 468 22.82 7.10 -12.18
CA ILE A 468 21.39 7.02 -12.52
C ILE A 468 21.00 8.11 -13.53
N GLU A 469 21.63 9.28 -13.44
CA GLU A 469 21.50 10.42 -14.35
C GLU A 469 21.92 10.09 -15.80
N ALA A 470 22.62 8.98 -16.01
CA ALA A 470 22.88 8.45 -17.34
C ALA A 470 21.59 7.93 -18.01
N PHE A 471 20.58 7.54 -17.23
CA PHE A 471 19.34 6.90 -17.68
C PHE A 471 18.15 7.84 -17.57
N VAL A 472 18.03 8.55 -16.45
CA VAL A 472 16.84 9.33 -16.10
C VAL A 472 17.16 10.54 -15.23
N ARG A 473 16.37 11.60 -15.38
CA ARG A 473 16.35 12.74 -14.47
C ARG A 473 14.92 13.13 -14.12
N THR A 474 14.74 13.77 -12.97
CA THR A 474 13.51 14.48 -12.63
C THR A 474 13.40 15.76 -13.44
N GLU A 475 12.21 16.08 -13.93
CA GLU A 475 11.97 17.24 -14.78
C GLU A 475 10.55 17.79 -14.60
N LEU A 476 10.38 19.08 -14.91
CA LEU A 476 9.07 19.71 -15.06
C LEU A 476 8.67 19.63 -16.54
N LEU A 477 7.78 18.69 -16.89
CA LEU A 477 7.53 18.26 -18.27
C LEU A 477 6.67 19.24 -19.10
N ASP A 478 5.95 20.13 -18.40
CA ASP A 478 5.16 21.22 -18.99
C ASP A 478 5.25 22.42 -18.04
N SER A 479 6.34 23.17 -18.14
CA SER A 479 6.66 24.25 -17.20
C SER A 479 5.80 25.51 -17.36
N GLU A 480 5.15 25.67 -18.51
CA GLU A 480 4.45 26.91 -18.87
C GLU A 480 2.96 26.90 -18.47
N LYS A 481 2.32 25.73 -18.39
CA LYS A 481 0.89 25.64 -18.08
C LYS A 481 0.55 24.70 -16.91
N ALA A 482 0.91 23.43 -17.02
CA ALA A 482 0.42 22.40 -16.09
C ALA A 482 1.38 22.09 -14.93
N GLN A 483 2.63 22.56 -15.00
CA GLN A 483 3.69 22.32 -14.01
C GLN A 483 3.78 20.85 -13.58
N ILE A 484 3.81 19.97 -14.59
CA ILE A 484 3.79 18.52 -14.41
C ILE A 484 5.14 18.04 -13.90
N PHE A 485 5.18 17.52 -12.69
CA PHE A 485 6.34 16.84 -12.15
C PHE A 485 6.44 15.44 -12.73
N GLY A 486 7.61 15.09 -13.26
CA GLY A 486 7.83 13.79 -13.88
C GLY A 486 9.29 13.41 -14.02
N LEU A 487 9.52 12.38 -14.84
CA LEU A 487 10.82 11.85 -15.20
C LEU A 487 11.06 12.02 -16.70
N LYS A 488 12.28 12.37 -17.09
CA LYS A 488 12.77 12.37 -18.46
C LYS A 488 13.80 11.26 -18.65
N TRP A 489 13.49 10.32 -19.52
CA TRP A 489 14.33 9.18 -19.87
C TRP A 489 15.17 9.49 -21.10
N LYS A 490 16.43 9.03 -21.11
CA LYS A 490 17.31 9.23 -22.28
C LYS A 490 16.99 8.29 -23.44
N GLN A 491 16.58 7.05 -23.15
CA GLN A 491 16.25 6.01 -24.12
C GLN A 491 15.11 5.14 -23.57
N ALA A 492 13.91 5.29 -24.12
CA ALA A 492 12.76 4.45 -23.81
C ALA A 492 11.68 4.64 -24.88
N GLU A 493 10.95 3.56 -25.20
CA GLU A 493 9.81 3.63 -26.12
C GLU A 493 8.47 3.70 -25.38
N LYS A 494 8.09 2.61 -24.69
CA LYS A 494 6.79 2.50 -23.99
C LYS A 494 6.91 2.31 -22.48
N TRP A 495 7.95 1.61 -22.05
CA TRP A 495 8.29 1.39 -20.66
C TRP A 495 9.77 1.67 -20.46
N ALA A 496 10.09 2.30 -19.33
CA ALA A 496 11.46 2.45 -18.87
C ALA A 496 11.63 1.79 -17.50
N ALA A 497 12.88 1.60 -17.08
CA ALA A 497 13.18 1.10 -15.75
C ALA A 497 14.40 1.81 -15.16
N LEU A 498 14.41 1.95 -13.83
CA LEU A 498 15.63 2.30 -13.12
C LEU A 498 16.68 1.18 -13.28
N PRO A 499 17.99 1.49 -13.21
CA PRO A 499 19.03 0.48 -13.27
C PRO A 499 18.83 -0.63 -12.22
N GLU A 500 19.02 -1.89 -12.63
CA GLU A 500 18.86 -3.05 -11.75
C GLU A 500 20.15 -3.43 -11.02
N TYR A 501 21.31 -3.08 -11.58
CA TYR A 501 22.62 -3.55 -11.13
C TYR A 501 23.51 -2.39 -10.72
N TYR A 502 24.24 -2.58 -9.61
CA TYR A 502 25.17 -1.60 -9.10
C TYR A 502 26.49 -2.25 -8.67
N ARG A 503 27.59 -1.54 -8.90
CA ARG A 503 28.95 -1.91 -8.47
C ARG A 503 29.42 -0.95 -7.38
N GLN A 504 30.03 -1.45 -6.33
CA GLN A 504 30.63 -0.59 -5.32
C GLN A 504 31.92 0.04 -5.84
N GLU A 505 32.01 1.36 -5.75
CA GLU A 505 33.22 2.14 -6.02
C GLU A 505 33.44 3.14 -4.89
N GLY A 506 34.40 2.83 -4.00
CA GLY A 506 34.61 3.59 -2.78
C GLY A 506 33.34 3.63 -1.91
N GLY A 507 32.92 4.85 -1.54
CA GLY A 507 31.73 5.11 -0.71
C GLY A 507 30.41 5.21 -1.48
N LYS A 508 30.32 4.67 -2.70
CA LYS A 508 29.14 4.79 -3.58
C LYS A 508 28.77 3.45 -4.23
N MET A 509 27.52 3.37 -4.68
CA MET A 509 27.03 2.31 -5.55
C MET A 509 26.76 2.90 -6.94
N VAL A 510 27.58 2.51 -7.93
CA VAL A 510 27.52 3.04 -9.30
C VAL A 510 26.65 2.13 -10.15
N ALA A 511 25.67 2.70 -10.86
CA ALA A 511 24.83 1.95 -11.79
C ALA A 511 25.67 1.34 -12.92
N VAL A 512 25.47 0.06 -13.21
CA VAL A 512 26.16 -0.67 -14.28
C VAL A 512 25.16 -1.47 -15.13
N ALA A 513 25.51 -1.75 -16.38
CA ALA A 513 24.74 -2.64 -17.23
C ALA A 513 24.87 -4.10 -16.76
N GLU A 514 23.88 -4.93 -17.08
CA GLU A 514 23.87 -6.36 -16.70
C GLU A 514 25.11 -7.12 -17.18
N ASN A 515 25.58 -6.85 -18.41
CA ASN A 515 26.77 -7.48 -18.99
C ASN A 515 28.09 -7.07 -18.31
N ALA A 516 28.07 -6.04 -17.46
CA ALA A 516 29.21 -5.62 -16.66
C ALA A 516 29.24 -6.29 -15.28
N VAL A 517 28.24 -7.11 -14.95
CA VAL A 517 28.19 -7.91 -13.71
C VAL A 517 28.93 -9.22 -13.93
N PRO A 518 29.99 -9.53 -13.17
CA PRO A 518 30.77 -10.75 -13.38
C PRO A 518 29.90 -12.01 -13.20
N PRO A 519 29.91 -12.98 -14.16
CA PRO A 519 29.06 -14.17 -14.10
C PRO A 519 29.27 -15.00 -12.83
N GLU A 520 30.48 -14.98 -12.27
CA GLU A 520 30.78 -15.67 -11.02
C GLU A 520 29.99 -15.09 -9.85
N THR A 521 29.50 -13.85 -9.87
CA THR A 521 28.65 -13.32 -8.78
C THR A 521 27.34 -14.09 -8.65
N GLY A 522 26.84 -14.65 -9.75
CA GLY A 522 25.55 -15.35 -9.82
C GLY A 522 24.32 -14.43 -9.77
N LEU A 523 24.48 -13.10 -9.64
CA LEU A 523 23.38 -12.14 -9.42
C LEU A 523 22.35 -12.11 -10.55
N THR A 524 22.79 -12.22 -11.80
CA THR A 524 21.92 -12.15 -13.00
C THR A 524 20.96 -13.33 -13.12
N LYS A 525 21.28 -14.46 -12.46
CA LYS A 525 20.47 -15.68 -12.47
C LYS A 525 19.50 -15.80 -11.29
N GLN A 526 19.49 -14.83 -10.39
CA GLN A 526 18.62 -14.84 -9.21
C GLN A 526 17.26 -14.20 -9.50
N SER A 527 16.32 -14.42 -8.59
CA SER A 527 14.98 -13.86 -8.63
C SER A 527 14.54 -13.45 -7.21
N PHE A 528 13.68 -12.44 -7.14
CA PHE A 528 13.15 -11.92 -5.88
C PHE A 528 11.96 -12.75 -5.42
N ARG A 529 11.84 -12.91 -4.10
CA ARG A 529 10.74 -13.64 -3.47
C ARG A 529 9.42 -12.93 -3.74
N ALA A 530 8.43 -13.66 -4.25
CA ALA A 530 7.08 -13.16 -4.44
C ALA A 530 6.41 -12.81 -3.10
N ALA A 531 5.47 -11.86 -3.10
CA ALA A 531 4.67 -11.57 -1.92
C ALA A 531 3.74 -12.77 -1.61
N GLY A 532 3.66 -13.16 -0.34
CA GLY A 532 2.69 -14.16 0.12
C GLY A 532 1.32 -13.55 0.41
N LYS A 533 0.32 -14.41 0.65
CA LYS A 533 -0.97 -14.00 1.22
C LYS A 533 -0.80 -13.70 2.70
N GLY A 534 -1.34 -12.56 3.14
CA GLY A 534 -1.32 -12.08 4.52
C GLY A 534 -2.49 -12.59 5.35
N ARG A 535 -2.64 -12.00 6.54
CA ARG A 535 -3.70 -12.32 7.50
C ARG A 535 -4.99 -11.58 7.17
N ALA A 536 -6.12 -12.18 7.54
CA ALA A 536 -7.41 -11.54 7.42
C ALA A 536 -7.55 -10.33 8.37
N TYR A 537 -8.21 -9.28 7.90
CA TYR A 537 -8.76 -8.23 8.75
C TYR A 537 -10.12 -8.69 9.25
N THR A 538 -10.36 -8.68 10.55
CA THR A 538 -11.65 -9.10 11.14
C THR A 538 -12.05 -8.14 12.24
N SER A 539 -13.24 -7.55 12.11
CA SER A 539 -13.80 -6.67 13.14
C SER A 539 -14.23 -7.43 14.40
N PRO A 540 -14.30 -6.76 15.57
CA PRO A 540 -14.82 -7.35 16.78
C PRO A 540 -16.31 -7.75 16.65
N HIS A 541 -16.66 -8.96 17.06
CA HIS A 541 -18.00 -9.55 16.92
C HIS A 541 -18.63 -9.97 18.26
N GLN A 542 -17.98 -9.70 19.40
CA GLN A 542 -18.50 -9.96 20.75
C GLN A 542 -18.31 -8.73 21.66
N GLY A 543 -19.16 -8.57 22.68
CA GLY A 543 -18.95 -7.60 23.78
C GLY A 543 -19.65 -6.23 23.66
N GLY A 544 -20.62 -6.04 22.77
CA GLY A 544 -21.49 -4.85 22.75
C GLY A 544 -20.83 -3.52 22.35
N GLY A 545 -19.62 -3.54 21.80
CA GLY A 545 -18.86 -2.34 21.44
C GLY A 545 -19.37 -1.59 20.19
N GLU A 546 -18.55 -0.64 19.72
CA GLU A 546 -18.85 0.34 18.66
C GLU A 546 -19.23 -0.30 17.32
N TRP A 547 -18.87 -1.56 17.11
CA TRP A 547 -19.17 -2.34 15.91
C TRP A 547 -20.55 -3.01 15.93
N ILE A 548 -21.11 -3.25 17.13
CA ILE A 548 -22.24 -4.15 17.35
C ILE A 548 -23.47 -3.40 17.87
N GLN A 549 -23.29 -2.32 18.64
CA GLN A 549 -24.40 -1.57 19.24
C GLN A 549 -24.30 -0.07 18.89
N PRO A 550 -25.27 0.48 18.12
CA PRO A 550 -26.49 -0.15 17.58
C PRO A 550 -26.25 -1.19 16.47
N GLY A 551 -25.06 -1.17 15.86
CA GLY A 551 -24.66 -2.15 14.84
C GLY A 551 -25.19 -1.85 13.44
N PRO A 552 -24.97 -2.77 12.48
CA PRO A 552 -25.40 -2.60 11.12
C PRO A 552 -26.92 -2.72 10.97
N LYS A 553 -27.49 -1.96 10.05
CA LYS A 553 -28.90 -2.04 9.64
C LYS A 553 -29.17 -3.19 8.67
N ALA A 554 -28.19 -3.55 7.83
CA ALA A 554 -28.30 -4.64 6.85
C ALA A 554 -26.94 -5.28 6.54
N GLY A 555 -26.94 -6.56 6.17
CA GLY A 555 -25.75 -7.34 5.84
C GLY A 555 -25.68 -8.65 6.64
N PRO A 556 -24.57 -9.38 6.55
CA PRO A 556 -23.37 -9.08 5.76
C PRO A 556 -23.57 -9.28 4.25
N PHE A 557 -22.80 -8.55 3.46
CA PHE A 557 -22.66 -8.68 1.99
C PHE A 557 -21.21 -9.04 1.65
N LYS A 558 -20.97 -9.67 0.50
CA LYS A 558 -19.62 -10.05 0.05
C LYS A 558 -19.35 -9.57 -1.37
N VAL A 559 -18.11 -9.17 -1.63
CA VAL A 559 -17.56 -8.87 -2.96
C VAL A 559 -16.15 -9.43 -3.07
N SER A 560 -15.75 -9.80 -4.28
CA SER A 560 -14.36 -10.21 -4.58
C SER A 560 -13.62 -9.05 -5.23
N LEU A 561 -12.36 -8.85 -4.85
CA LEU A 561 -11.48 -7.83 -5.41
C LEU A 561 -10.41 -8.45 -6.31
N SER A 562 -9.82 -7.61 -7.18
CA SER A 562 -8.79 -7.98 -8.15
C SER A 562 -7.46 -8.39 -7.53
N ASP A 563 -7.26 -8.13 -6.24
CA ASP A 563 -6.11 -8.57 -5.44
C ASP A 563 -6.25 -10.00 -4.88
N GLY A 564 -7.33 -10.71 -5.25
CA GLY A 564 -7.60 -12.07 -4.78
C GLY A 564 -8.15 -12.12 -3.36
N SER A 565 -8.63 -11.01 -2.80
CA SER A 565 -9.34 -10.98 -1.52
C SER A 565 -10.87 -11.00 -1.70
N VAL A 566 -11.56 -11.38 -0.63
CA VAL A 566 -13.01 -11.22 -0.43
C VAL A 566 -13.22 -10.20 0.68
N VAL A 567 -14.02 -9.19 0.39
CA VAL A 567 -14.45 -8.18 1.36
C VAL A 567 -15.86 -8.52 1.81
N THR A 568 -16.05 -8.66 3.12
CA THR A 568 -17.36 -8.73 3.77
C THR A 568 -17.68 -7.39 4.40
N TYR A 569 -18.86 -6.83 4.12
CA TYR A 569 -19.27 -5.51 4.60
C TYR A 569 -20.75 -5.50 5.03
N ALA A 570 -21.13 -4.49 5.81
CA ALA A 570 -22.50 -4.28 6.27
C ALA A 570 -22.86 -2.78 6.23
N TRP A 571 -24.15 -2.46 6.12
CA TRP A 571 -24.63 -1.10 6.03
C TRP A 571 -24.96 -0.56 7.41
N TYR A 572 -24.30 0.53 7.81
CA TYR A 572 -24.55 1.23 9.05
C TYR A 572 -25.27 2.54 8.75
N ARG A 573 -26.16 2.96 9.66
CA ARG A 573 -26.54 4.38 9.70
C ARG A 573 -25.27 5.18 9.92
N PHE A 574 -25.10 6.32 9.25
CA PHE A 574 -23.81 7.02 9.24
C PHE A 574 -23.26 7.27 10.65
N VAL A 575 -24.10 7.70 11.59
CA VAL A 575 -23.66 7.95 12.98
C VAL A 575 -23.51 6.71 13.86
N ASP A 576 -23.94 5.56 13.37
CA ASP A 576 -23.80 4.27 14.05
C ASP A 576 -22.56 3.49 13.58
N GLN A 577 -21.81 4.02 12.62
CA GLN A 577 -20.53 3.43 12.21
C GLN A 577 -19.50 3.49 13.35
N PRO A 578 -18.55 2.52 13.42
CA PRO A 578 -17.69 2.34 14.58
C PRO A 578 -16.90 3.60 15.00
N SER A 579 -16.35 4.33 14.04
CA SER A 579 -15.52 5.51 14.32
C SER A 579 -16.33 6.71 14.84
N ILE A 580 -17.58 6.90 14.39
CA ILE A 580 -18.46 7.95 14.92
C ILE A 580 -19.01 7.56 16.29
N ARG A 581 -19.29 6.27 16.52
CA ARG A 581 -19.66 5.76 17.86
C ARG A 581 -18.52 5.89 18.86
N ALA A 582 -17.29 5.71 18.40
CA ALA A 582 -16.09 5.93 19.19
C ALA A 582 -15.78 7.43 19.43
N ALA A 583 -16.37 8.32 18.61
CA ALA A 583 -16.27 9.75 18.82
C ALA A 583 -17.16 10.17 19.99
N ASP A 584 -16.63 11.05 20.83
CA ASP A 584 -17.30 11.59 22.02
C ASP A 584 -18.31 12.68 21.64
N LEU A 585 -19.30 12.29 20.82
CA LEU A 585 -20.42 13.10 20.39
C LEU A 585 -21.62 12.86 21.32
N SER A 586 -22.32 13.92 21.69
CA SER A 586 -23.65 13.86 22.28
C SER A 586 -24.69 13.33 21.28
N GLU A 587 -25.87 12.97 21.78
CA GLU A 587 -26.99 12.56 20.93
C GLU A 587 -27.43 13.66 19.97
N SER A 588 -27.51 14.91 20.45
CA SER A 588 -27.84 16.07 19.60
C SER A 588 -26.81 16.31 18.50
N GLU A 589 -25.51 16.14 18.80
CA GLU A 589 -24.46 16.26 17.80
C GLU A 589 -24.58 15.17 16.74
N ARG A 590 -24.79 13.90 17.15
CA ARG A 590 -25.02 12.80 16.20
C ARG A 590 -26.25 13.07 15.33
N ASN A 591 -27.37 13.51 15.91
CA ASN A 591 -28.57 13.79 15.13
C ASN A 591 -28.33 14.91 14.09
N ALA A 592 -27.60 15.96 14.45
CA ALA A 592 -27.23 17.03 13.52
C ALA A 592 -26.31 16.54 12.39
N VAL A 593 -25.29 15.75 12.72
CA VAL A 593 -24.38 15.14 11.74
C VAL A 593 -25.15 14.23 10.80
N GLN A 594 -26.01 13.36 11.33
CA GLN A 594 -26.84 12.47 10.53
C GLN A 594 -27.73 13.24 9.55
N ALA A 595 -28.43 14.28 10.02
CA ALA A 595 -29.29 15.10 9.17
C ALA A 595 -28.52 15.80 8.06
N LEU A 596 -27.30 16.30 8.37
CA LEU A 596 -26.40 16.84 7.36
C LEU A 596 -26.09 15.78 6.30
N ILE A 597 -25.59 14.61 6.72
CA ILE A 597 -25.21 13.51 5.81
C ILE A 597 -26.38 13.02 4.96
N GLU A 598 -27.60 12.99 5.49
CA GLU A 598 -28.80 12.67 4.72
C GLU A 598 -29.01 13.70 3.59
N GLY A 599 -28.86 14.99 3.89
CA GLY A 599 -28.86 16.04 2.87
C GLY A 599 -27.74 15.88 1.83
N LEU A 600 -26.56 15.43 2.26
CA LEU A 600 -25.40 15.21 1.38
C LEU A 600 -25.64 14.01 0.43
N HIS A 601 -26.02 12.85 0.97
CA HIS A 601 -26.26 11.64 0.18
C HIS A 601 -27.40 11.80 -0.82
N ALA A 602 -28.37 12.69 -0.54
CA ALA A 602 -29.43 13.02 -1.48
C ALA A 602 -28.93 13.80 -2.72
N GLN A 603 -27.76 14.42 -2.65
CA GLN A 603 -27.22 15.32 -3.68
C GLN A 603 -25.89 14.85 -4.29
N TRP A 604 -25.23 13.84 -3.72
CA TRP A 604 -23.94 13.34 -4.20
C TRP A 604 -24.09 12.20 -5.20
N ALA A 605 -24.16 12.52 -6.49
CA ALA A 605 -24.05 11.50 -7.52
C ALA A 605 -22.57 11.22 -7.83
N VAL A 606 -22.24 9.96 -8.08
CA VAL A 606 -20.88 9.54 -8.50
C VAL A 606 -20.52 10.01 -9.90
N THR A 607 -21.49 10.56 -10.63
CA THR A 607 -21.36 11.13 -11.98
C THR A 607 -21.14 12.63 -11.96
N ASP A 608 -21.26 13.28 -10.80
CA ASP A 608 -21.06 14.73 -10.69
C ASP A 608 -19.59 15.11 -10.85
N GLU A 609 -19.36 16.38 -11.17
CA GLU A 609 -18.03 16.96 -11.26
C GLU A 609 -17.66 17.62 -9.93
N TYR A 610 -16.78 16.96 -9.16
CA TYR A 610 -16.24 17.50 -7.89
C TYR A 610 -14.91 18.21 -8.13
N LEU A 611 -13.98 17.55 -8.83
CA LEU A 611 -12.68 18.07 -9.22
C LEU A 611 -12.64 18.38 -10.73
N PRO A 612 -11.93 19.44 -11.17
CA PRO A 612 -11.68 19.68 -12.58
C PRO A 612 -10.97 18.49 -13.22
N ALA A 613 -11.21 18.23 -14.51
CA ALA A 613 -10.52 17.17 -15.25
C ALA A 613 -8.99 17.39 -15.26
N PRO A 614 -8.17 16.32 -15.33
CA PRO A 614 -6.72 16.45 -15.42
C PRO A 614 -6.32 17.20 -16.69
N SER A 615 -5.28 18.04 -16.60
CA SER A 615 -4.78 18.81 -17.75
C SER A 615 -4.21 17.93 -18.87
N ARG A 616 -3.72 16.74 -18.51
CA ARG A 616 -3.15 15.75 -19.41
C ARG A 616 -3.52 14.34 -18.94
N GLY A 617 -3.74 13.41 -19.87
CA GLY A 617 -3.96 11.99 -19.57
C GLY A 617 -5.43 11.63 -19.36
N LYS A 618 -5.69 10.40 -18.93
CA LYS A 618 -7.03 9.85 -18.69
C LYS A 618 -7.17 9.42 -17.24
N LEU A 619 -8.39 9.38 -16.73
CA LEU A 619 -8.65 8.89 -15.38
C LEU A 619 -8.49 7.37 -15.30
N VAL A 620 -7.97 6.88 -14.17
CA VAL A 620 -7.88 5.45 -13.87
C VAL A 620 -9.24 4.92 -13.46
N GLU A 621 -9.49 3.64 -13.71
CA GLU A 621 -10.69 2.94 -13.27
C GLU A 621 -10.43 2.20 -11.95
N LEU A 622 -11.25 2.44 -10.92
CA LEU A 622 -11.24 1.64 -9.69
C LEU A 622 -11.74 0.22 -9.98
N ASP A 623 -11.33 -0.74 -9.15
CA ASP A 623 -11.89 -2.08 -9.19
C ASP A 623 -13.41 -2.03 -9.01
N SER A 624 -14.14 -2.65 -9.94
CA SER A 624 -15.60 -2.71 -9.94
C SER A 624 -16.17 -3.32 -8.65
N GLY A 625 -15.44 -4.22 -7.98
CA GLY A 625 -15.86 -4.83 -6.72
C GLY A 625 -15.92 -3.84 -5.55
N LEU A 626 -15.22 -2.70 -5.64
CA LEU A 626 -15.29 -1.64 -4.63
C LEU A 626 -16.57 -0.82 -4.73
N LYS A 627 -17.21 -0.78 -5.90
CA LYS A 627 -18.43 -0.02 -6.12
C LYS A 627 -19.62 -0.83 -5.64
N VAL A 628 -20.42 -0.22 -4.77
CA VAL A 628 -21.60 -0.86 -4.18
C VAL A 628 -22.83 0.02 -4.32
N HIS A 629 -23.98 -0.64 -4.36
CA HIS A 629 -25.27 0.01 -4.41
C HIS A 629 -25.96 -0.09 -3.05
N PRO A 630 -26.47 1.02 -2.49
CA PRO A 630 -27.28 0.97 -1.29
C PRO A 630 -28.50 0.06 -1.48
N PRO A 631 -28.80 -0.83 -0.51
CA PRO A 631 -30.06 -1.54 -0.47
C PRO A 631 -31.24 -0.56 -0.44
N LYS A 632 -32.40 -1.04 -0.90
CA LYS A 632 -33.63 -0.26 -0.88
C LYS A 632 -33.92 0.29 0.51
N GLY A 633 -34.10 1.61 0.61
CA GLY A 633 -34.35 2.32 1.87
C GLY A 633 -33.09 2.76 2.63
N LEU A 634 -31.90 2.44 2.13
CA LEU A 634 -30.60 2.82 2.70
C LEU A 634 -29.80 3.77 1.78
N GLU A 635 -30.44 4.32 0.74
CA GLU A 635 -29.81 5.21 -0.24
C GLU A 635 -29.29 6.51 0.38
N VAL A 636 -29.87 6.95 1.49
CA VAL A 636 -29.60 8.24 2.13
C VAL A 636 -29.29 8.03 3.61
N GLY A 637 -28.17 8.59 4.10
CA GLY A 637 -27.80 8.51 5.52
C GLY A 637 -27.17 7.20 6.00
N TYR A 638 -26.85 6.26 5.10
CA TYR A 638 -26.18 4.98 5.43
C TYR A 638 -24.89 4.80 4.63
N VAL A 639 -23.93 4.06 5.20
CA VAL A 639 -22.62 3.77 4.60
C VAL A 639 -22.25 2.29 4.72
N PRO A 640 -21.55 1.71 3.72
CA PRO A 640 -21.13 0.32 3.74
C PRO A 640 -19.77 0.16 4.43
N ILE A 641 -19.77 -0.32 5.68
CA ILE A 641 -18.57 -0.53 6.48
C ILE A 641 -18.04 -1.95 6.28
N VAL A 642 -16.77 -2.06 5.93
CA VAL A 642 -16.06 -3.34 5.85
C VAL A 642 -15.92 -3.93 7.25
N ILE A 643 -16.28 -5.21 7.42
CA ILE A 643 -16.19 -5.94 8.69
C ILE A 643 -15.18 -7.09 8.62
N THR A 644 -14.88 -7.60 7.42
CA THR A 644 -13.82 -8.60 7.20
C THR A 644 -13.19 -8.40 5.82
N GLN A 645 -11.89 -8.63 5.70
CA GLN A 645 -11.20 -8.81 4.42
C GLN A 645 -10.25 -9.99 4.53
N GLU A 646 -10.43 -11.01 3.70
CA GLU A 646 -9.69 -12.28 3.75
C GLU A 646 -9.30 -12.75 2.35
N ALA A 647 -8.36 -13.69 2.24
CA ALA A 647 -8.00 -14.26 0.96
C ALA A 647 -9.18 -15.07 0.37
N GLN A 648 -9.32 -15.05 -0.95
CA GLN A 648 -10.23 -15.97 -1.64
C GLN A 648 -9.84 -17.43 -1.33
N PRO A 649 -10.85 -18.31 -1.11
CA PRO A 649 -10.65 -19.74 -0.85
C PRO A 649 -9.76 -20.43 -1.88
#